data_AF-A0A7L2G0T2-F1
#
_entry.id   AF-A0A7L2G0T2-F1
#
_cell.length_a   1.000
_cell.length_b   1.000
_cell.length_c   1.000
_cell.angle_alpha   90.00
_cell.angle_beta   90.00
_cell.angle_gamma   90.00
#
_symmetry.space_group_name_H-M   'P 1'
#
loop_
_entity.id
_entity.type
_entity.pdbx_description
1 polymer ?
#
loop_
_entity_poly.entity_id
_entity_poly.type
_entity_poly.pdbx_seq_one_letter_code
_entity_poly.pdbx_strand_id
1 'polypeptide(L)'
;FPFPYTPYLIQEQFMAALYSALEAGRVGIFESPTGTGKSLSLICGALSWLRDFEEKKRQEEARLLALENSRQEGEKRLPSPKPGHPDGKGTAEEPDWVTAFVQKKEERDMVNRLKEEQIRRKKQEDRLEKIRHNVQLKYAAKRKRSEEDETKRLLQLSKEVLSEGDGVDGLEQLDHNEEELILAEYESDEEKKVVSGSEEDDDDLEEEHVTKIYYCSRTHSQLSQFVREVQKSPFGKDTRLVSLGSRQNLCVNEEVRRLGALQLVNDRCMEMQKNKHEKKSDEENEGKKRRVSRTVCPFYSYEQMQFLRDEVLVEVKDIEQLVALGRETKACPYYGSRYAIPAAQLVVLPYQMLLHEPTRSAAGIKLKDQVVIIDEAHNLIDTITCIHSAEVSGSQLCCAHSQLLQYMERYRKRLKAKNLMYIKQILYLLEQFVAMLGGNVNQNPSCQAVFQTGTVLKSINDFLFQSQIDNINLFKVQRYCEKSLISRKLFGFVERYGGPATAVKTNKENQKLAGLQNFLLTLQQGSDKEGTLQSPPMVAGNDQLRTASPLMQIEGFLSALTNANQDGRVILNRQGTVGLSSLKFLLLNPAIHFAKVVEECRAVIIAGGTMQPVADFREQLLSCAGVDPARVMEFSCGHVIPPENILPIILCSGPSNQQLEFTYQTRDLPQMMDETGRILCNLCNVVPGGVVCFFPSYEYEKQVYAHWEKTGLLTRLATKKKIFQEPKKANQVEQVLVEYAKCIKRCSQEGGQMTGALLLSVVGGKMSEGINFSDDLGRCVIMVGMPYPNIKSPELQEKMTWLDRTMPRAAGQAPSRVLIENLCMKAVNQSIGRAIRHQKDFASILLLDHRYARPATFNKLPQWIRERTQVKPAFGSAFAELRK
;
A
#
# COMPACT_ATOMS: atom_id res chain seq x y z
N PHE A 1 11.01 13.48 -26.87
CA PHE A 1 9.88 13.23 -25.94
C PHE A 1 9.19 14.57 -25.63
N PRO A 2 7.86 14.69 -25.74
CA PRO A 2 7.14 15.86 -25.22
C PRO A 2 7.40 15.99 -23.71
N PHE A 3 7.88 17.15 -23.27
CA PHE A 3 8.20 17.42 -21.88
C PHE A 3 7.70 18.83 -21.51
N PRO A 4 7.23 19.09 -20.28
CA PRO A 4 6.67 20.40 -19.92
C PRO A 4 7.72 21.53 -19.87
N TYR A 5 9.01 21.19 -19.85
CA TYR A 5 10.15 22.11 -19.82
C TYR A 5 11.26 21.60 -20.76
N THR A 6 12.40 22.30 -20.84
CA THR A 6 13.59 21.72 -21.46
C THR A 6 14.14 20.60 -20.59
N PRO A 7 14.14 19.33 -21.04
CA PRO A 7 14.61 18.21 -20.25
C PRO A 7 16.14 18.27 -20.07
N TYR A 8 16.63 17.80 -18.93
CA TYR A 8 18.07 17.54 -18.75
C TYR A 8 18.49 16.32 -19.57
N LEU A 9 19.76 16.25 -19.97
CA LEU A 9 20.31 15.10 -20.71
C LEU A 9 20.02 13.76 -19.99
N ILE A 10 20.14 13.73 -18.66
CA ILE A 10 19.86 12.52 -17.87
C ILE A 10 18.36 12.12 -17.92
N GLN A 11 17.45 13.08 -18.08
CA GLN A 11 16.02 12.81 -18.22
C GLN A 11 15.73 12.25 -19.62
N GLU A 12 16.38 12.77 -20.66
CA GLU A 12 16.29 12.22 -22.02
C GLU A 12 16.79 10.77 -22.08
N GLN A 13 17.95 10.50 -21.47
CA GLN A 13 18.48 9.14 -21.35
C GLN A 13 17.53 8.21 -20.60
N PHE A 14 16.96 8.68 -19.49
CA PHE A 14 15.96 7.93 -18.72
C PHE A 14 14.73 7.61 -19.57
N MET A 15 14.16 8.61 -20.26
CA MET A 15 12.98 8.42 -21.12
C MET A 15 13.26 7.48 -22.29
N ALA A 16 14.44 7.56 -22.91
CA ALA A 16 14.85 6.66 -23.99
C ALA A 16 15.01 5.21 -23.52
N ALA A 17 15.67 4.99 -22.38
CA ALA A 17 15.82 3.67 -21.78
C ALA A 17 14.46 3.09 -21.38
N LEU A 18 13.59 3.91 -20.78
CA LEU A 18 12.22 3.51 -20.43
C LEU A 18 11.42 3.08 -21.66
N TYR A 19 11.41 3.92 -22.71
CA TYR A 19 10.70 3.61 -23.96
C TYR A 19 11.18 2.28 -24.55
N SER A 20 12.49 2.07 -24.63
CA SER A 20 13.07 0.82 -25.15
C SER A 20 12.69 -0.40 -24.30
N ALA A 21 12.64 -0.26 -22.97
CA ALA A 21 12.23 -1.34 -22.07
C ALA A 21 10.76 -1.72 -22.27
N LEU A 22 9.87 -0.73 -22.43
CA LEU A 22 8.43 -0.93 -22.66
C LEU A 22 8.16 -1.57 -24.03
N GLU A 23 8.85 -1.10 -25.08
CA GLU A 23 8.71 -1.63 -26.42
C GLU A 23 9.13 -3.11 -26.48
N ALA A 24 10.26 -3.44 -25.86
CA ALA A 24 10.80 -4.80 -25.83
C ALA A 24 10.16 -5.74 -24.79
N GLY A 25 9.16 -5.29 -24.02
CA GLY A 25 8.50 -6.14 -23.01
C GLY A 25 9.41 -6.56 -21.85
N ARG A 26 10.35 -5.69 -21.44
CA ARG A 26 11.38 -6.01 -20.45
C ARG A 26 10.91 -5.78 -19.00
N VAL A 27 11.66 -6.36 -18.07
CA VAL A 27 11.62 -6.02 -16.65
C VAL A 27 12.75 -5.02 -16.38
N GLY A 28 12.39 -3.75 -16.27
CA GLY A 28 13.35 -2.65 -16.14
C GLY A 28 13.55 -2.22 -14.69
N ILE A 29 14.77 -2.25 -14.17
CA ILE A 29 15.14 -1.65 -12.88
C ILE A 29 15.77 -0.28 -13.14
N PHE A 30 15.10 0.77 -12.68
CA PHE A 30 15.49 2.17 -12.91
C PHE A 30 15.87 2.86 -11.60
N GLU A 31 17.12 3.26 -11.49
CA GLU A 31 17.61 4.14 -10.44
C GLU A 31 17.65 5.59 -10.97
N SER A 32 16.94 6.48 -10.29
CA SER A 32 16.98 7.90 -10.59
C SER A 32 17.00 8.71 -9.29
N PRO A 33 18.14 9.35 -8.94
CA PRO A 33 18.29 10.08 -7.69
C PRO A 33 17.18 11.11 -7.45
N THR A 34 16.95 11.43 -6.19
CA THR A 34 15.91 12.40 -5.83
C THR A 34 16.23 13.79 -6.39
N GLY A 35 15.22 14.51 -6.89
CA GLY A 35 15.41 15.86 -7.45
C GLY A 35 15.79 15.92 -8.93
N THR A 36 15.99 14.79 -9.61
CA THR A 36 16.29 14.74 -11.05
C THR A 36 15.03 14.78 -11.94
N GLY A 37 13.83 14.83 -11.36
CA GLY A 37 12.57 14.79 -12.11
C GLY A 37 12.16 13.38 -12.58
N LYS A 38 12.43 12.35 -11.77
CA LYS A 38 12.06 10.94 -12.00
C LYS A 38 10.60 10.79 -12.43
N SER A 39 9.66 11.31 -11.65
CA SER A 39 8.22 11.14 -11.87
C SER A 39 7.78 11.74 -13.21
N LEU A 40 8.20 12.96 -13.54
CA LEU A 40 7.98 13.53 -14.88
C LEU A 40 8.63 12.72 -16.02
N SER A 41 9.82 12.16 -15.80
CA SER A 41 10.50 11.32 -16.80
C SER A 41 9.77 10.00 -17.02
N LEU A 42 9.25 9.37 -15.96
CA LEU A 42 8.37 8.19 -16.04
C LEU A 42 7.09 8.53 -16.82
N ILE A 43 6.41 9.63 -16.47
CA ILE A 43 5.18 10.07 -17.13
C ILE A 43 5.42 10.29 -18.63
N CYS A 44 6.38 11.14 -18.97
CA CYS A 44 6.58 11.56 -20.35
C CYS A 44 7.13 10.41 -21.22
N GLY A 45 8.03 9.58 -20.69
CA GLY A 45 8.53 8.42 -21.41
C GLY A 45 7.45 7.35 -21.64
N ALA A 46 6.69 7.01 -20.59
CA ALA A 46 5.67 5.96 -20.69
C ALA A 46 4.44 6.38 -21.50
N LEU A 47 3.96 7.62 -21.35
CA LEU A 47 2.81 8.11 -22.15
C LEU A 47 3.18 8.38 -23.60
N SER A 48 4.44 8.76 -23.89
CA SER A 48 4.93 8.80 -25.28
C SER A 48 4.90 7.40 -25.89
N TRP A 49 5.42 6.39 -25.18
CA TRP A 49 5.36 5.00 -25.63
C TRP A 49 3.92 4.55 -25.86
N LEU A 50 3.02 4.79 -24.91
CA LEU A 50 1.63 4.35 -25.03
C LEU A 50 0.94 4.95 -26.25
N ARG A 51 1.08 6.25 -26.47
CA ARG A 51 0.51 6.94 -27.65
C ARG A 51 1.07 6.37 -28.95
N ASP A 52 2.38 6.20 -29.05
CA ASP A 52 3.03 5.67 -30.25
C ASP A 52 2.65 4.18 -30.47
N PHE A 53 2.49 3.41 -29.40
CA PHE A 53 2.06 2.01 -29.45
C PHE A 53 0.60 1.86 -29.89
N GLU A 54 -0.31 2.67 -29.35
CA GLU A 54 -1.72 2.71 -29.78
C GLU A 54 -1.84 3.10 -31.26
N GLU A 55 -1.05 4.09 -31.71
CA GLU A 55 -1.04 4.52 -33.10
C GLU A 55 -0.48 3.44 -34.04
N LYS A 56 0.63 2.77 -33.68
CA LYS A 56 1.14 1.62 -34.43
C LYS A 56 0.11 0.49 -34.52
N LYS A 57 -0.55 0.17 -33.40
CA LYS A 57 -1.60 -0.86 -33.35
C LYS A 57 -2.76 -0.49 -34.29
N ARG A 58 -3.21 0.77 -34.25
CA ARG A 58 -4.27 1.28 -35.14
C ARG A 58 -3.89 1.21 -36.61
N GLN A 59 -2.65 1.55 -36.96
CA GLN A 59 -2.15 1.46 -38.34
C GLN A 59 -2.07 0.02 -38.83
N GLU A 60 -1.61 -0.91 -37.99
CA GLU A 60 -1.56 -2.34 -38.34
C GLU A 60 -2.97 -2.93 -38.50
N GLU A 61 -3.89 -2.63 -37.58
CA GLU A 61 -5.31 -3.00 -37.70
C GLU A 61 -5.91 -2.47 -39.01
N ALA A 62 -5.67 -1.20 -39.35
CA ALA A 62 -6.14 -0.61 -40.60
C ALA A 62 -5.52 -1.27 -41.84
N ARG A 63 -4.24 -1.65 -41.79
CA ARG A 63 -3.54 -2.35 -42.87
C ARG A 63 -4.11 -3.74 -43.11
N LEU A 64 -4.37 -4.51 -42.06
CA LEU A 64 -4.99 -5.85 -42.15
C LEU A 64 -6.39 -5.76 -42.76
N LEU A 65 -7.19 -4.77 -42.35
CA LEU A 65 -8.52 -4.53 -42.92
C LEU A 65 -8.47 -4.13 -44.40
N ALA A 66 -7.49 -3.31 -44.80
CA ALA A 66 -7.30 -2.89 -46.19
C ALA A 66 -6.88 -4.08 -47.10
N LEU A 67 -6.01 -4.95 -46.60
CA LEU A 67 -5.56 -6.15 -47.32
C LEU A 67 -6.73 -7.12 -47.58
N GLU A 68 -7.60 -7.32 -46.59
CA GLU A 68 -8.78 -8.18 -46.71
C GLU A 68 -9.81 -7.59 -47.67
N ASN A 69 -10.10 -6.29 -47.58
CA ASN A 69 -11.01 -5.62 -48.52
C ASN A 69 -10.50 -5.75 -49.96
N SER A 70 -9.18 -5.66 -50.17
CA SER A 70 -8.55 -5.85 -51.49
C SER A 70 -8.65 -7.31 -51.97
N ARG A 71 -8.51 -8.31 -51.08
CA ARG A 71 -8.71 -9.74 -51.39
C ARG A 71 -10.16 -10.06 -51.76
N GLN A 72 -11.13 -9.50 -51.05
CA GLN A 72 -12.57 -9.68 -51.32
C GLN A 72 -13.01 -9.01 -52.63
N GLU A 73 -12.40 -7.89 -53.01
CA GLU A 73 -12.59 -7.28 -54.33
C GLU A 73 -11.93 -8.08 -55.47
N GLY A 74 -10.79 -8.72 -55.20
CA GLY A 74 -10.11 -9.63 -56.13
C GLY A 74 -10.88 -10.93 -56.40
N GLU A 75 -11.44 -11.57 -55.37
CA GLU A 75 -12.27 -12.77 -55.51
C GLU A 75 -13.60 -12.50 -56.25
N LYS A 76 -14.16 -11.29 -56.13
CA LYS A 76 -15.35 -10.88 -56.92
C LYS A 76 -15.06 -10.65 -58.41
N ARG A 77 -13.79 -10.57 -58.83
CA ARG A 77 -13.38 -10.31 -60.23
C ARG A 77 -12.92 -11.56 -60.99
N LEU A 78 -12.89 -12.73 -60.37
CA LEU A 78 -12.60 -14.00 -61.06
C LEU A 78 -13.87 -14.58 -61.70
N PRO A 79 -13.92 -14.80 -63.03
CA PRO A 79 -15.02 -15.52 -63.66
C PRO A 79 -14.99 -17.00 -63.22
N SER A 80 -16.17 -17.57 -63.02
CA SER A 80 -16.37 -18.98 -62.70
C SER A 80 -15.57 -19.93 -63.62
N PRO A 81 -14.87 -20.94 -63.09
CA PRO A 81 -14.26 -21.97 -63.94
C PRO A 81 -15.38 -22.80 -64.58
N LYS A 82 -15.40 -22.88 -65.91
CA LYS A 82 -16.27 -23.80 -66.64
C LYS A 82 -15.88 -25.25 -66.33
N PRO A 83 -16.84 -26.18 -66.23
CA PRO A 83 -16.56 -27.59 -65.98
C PRO A 83 -15.95 -28.22 -67.24
N GLY A 84 -14.71 -28.71 -67.13
CA GLY A 84 -14.04 -29.49 -68.16
C GLY A 84 -13.23 -30.62 -67.54
N HIS A 85 -13.66 -31.86 -67.76
CA HIS A 85 -12.81 -33.07 -67.74
C HIS A 85 -11.92 -33.10 -69.01
N PRO A 86 -10.85 -33.92 -69.15
CA PRO A 86 -10.52 -35.16 -68.41
C PRO A 86 -9.02 -35.42 -68.04
N ASP A 87 -8.82 -36.47 -67.24
CA ASP A 87 -7.71 -37.46 -67.17
C ASP A 87 -6.21 -37.07 -67.06
N GLY A 88 -5.52 -37.69 -66.08
CA GLY A 88 -4.08 -37.99 -66.16
C GLY A 88 -3.30 -38.06 -64.84
N LYS A 89 -3.22 -39.26 -64.25
CA LYS A 89 -2.32 -39.78 -63.18
C LYS A 89 -1.10 -38.95 -62.72
N GLY A 90 -0.93 -38.84 -61.39
CA GLY A 90 0.39 -38.63 -60.75
C GLY A 90 0.33 -38.35 -59.24
N THR A 91 0.73 -39.33 -58.42
CA THR A 91 1.15 -39.30 -56.99
C THR A 91 0.28 -38.56 -55.97
N ALA A 92 -0.36 -39.33 -55.09
CA ALA A 92 -1.16 -38.87 -53.96
C ALA A 92 -0.31 -38.28 -52.82
N GLU A 93 -0.30 -36.96 -52.71
CA GLU A 93 -0.32 -36.27 -51.42
C GLU A 93 -1.77 -35.85 -51.16
N GLU A 94 -2.32 -36.22 -49.99
CA GLU A 94 -3.69 -35.88 -49.60
C GLU A 94 -3.86 -34.35 -49.53
N PRO A 95 -4.97 -33.76 -50.00
CA PRO A 95 -5.05 -32.31 -50.13
C PRO A 95 -5.42 -31.64 -48.80
N ASP A 96 -4.59 -30.67 -48.41
CA ASP A 96 -4.64 -29.77 -47.25
C ASP A 96 -5.79 -28.74 -47.28
N TRP A 97 -6.95 -29.08 -47.86
CA TRP A 97 -8.06 -28.14 -48.10
C TRP A 97 -8.85 -27.82 -46.82
N VAL A 98 -8.94 -28.75 -45.89
CA VAL A 98 -9.64 -28.56 -44.60
C VAL A 98 -8.87 -27.55 -43.74
N THR A 99 -7.55 -27.69 -43.69
CA THR A 99 -6.65 -26.82 -42.92
C THR A 99 -6.62 -25.41 -43.53
N ALA A 100 -6.58 -25.30 -44.86
CA ALA A 100 -6.71 -24.01 -45.55
C ALA A 100 -8.09 -23.36 -45.34
N PHE A 101 -9.18 -24.14 -45.29
CA PHE A 101 -10.52 -23.63 -45.01
C PHE A 101 -10.68 -23.17 -43.55
N VAL A 102 -10.13 -23.92 -42.60
CA VAL A 102 -10.11 -23.56 -41.17
C VAL A 102 -9.30 -22.27 -40.96
N GLN A 103 -8.10 -22.17 -41.55
CA GLN A 103 -7.29 -20.95 -41.50
C GLN A 103 -8.03 -19.75 -42.12
N LYS A 104 -8.66 -19.93 -43.30
CA LYS A 104 -9.41 -18.86 -43.96
C LYS A 104 -10.66 -18.42 -43.16
N LYS A 105 -11.30 -19.35 -42.46
CA LYS A 105 -12.40 -19.04 -41.53
C LYS A 105 -11.89 -18.26 -40.31
N GLU A 106 -10.78 -18.70 -39.70
CA GLU A 106 -10.15 -18.01 -38.57
C GLU A 106 -9.70 -16.59 -38.93
N GLU A 107 -9.10 -16.40 -40.12
CA GLU A 107 -8.75 -15.08 -40.66
C GLU A 107 -9.99 -14.19 -40.81
N ARG A 108 -11.09 -14.72 -41.35
CA ARG A 108 -12.33 -13.97 -41.55
C ARG A 108 -13.00 -13.59 -40.22
N ASP A 109 -13.02 -14.52 -39.26
CA ASP A 109 -13.55 -14.29 -37.92
C ASP A 109 -12.69 -13.28 -37.15
N MET A 110 -11.36 -13.27 -37.37
CA MET A 110 -10.46 -12.24 -36.84
C MET A 110 -10.77 -10.86 -37.43
N VAL A 111 -10.94 -10.76 -38.76
CA VAL A 111 -11.29 -9.49 -39.42
C VAL A 111 -12.63 -8.95 -38.94
N ASN A 112 -13.64 -9.80 -38.81
CA ASN A 112 -14.96 -9.36 -38.34
C ASN A 112 -14.88 -8.80 -36.91
N ARG A 113 -14.13 -9.46 -36.01
CA ARG A 113 -13.86 -8.94 -34.66
C ARG A 113 -13.18 -7.58 -34.69
N LEU A 114 -12.15 -7.41 -35.53
CA LEU A 114 -11.45 -6.11 -35.68
C LEU A 114 -12.38 -5.00 -36.19
N LYS A 115 -13.32 -5.30 -37.11
CA LYS A 115 -14.33 -4.33 -37.59
C LYS A 115 -15.29 -3.92 -36.48
N GLU A 116 -15.79 -4.87 -35.70
CA GLU A 116 -16.67 -4.60 -34.57
C GLU A 116 -15.97 -3.75 -33.49
N GLU A 117 -14.71 -4.08 -33.17
CA GLU A 117 -13.87 -3.29 -32.27
C GLU A 117 -13.69 -1.84 -32.75
N GLN A 118 -13.39 -1.63 -34.04
CA GLN A 118 -13.25 -0.28 -34.59
C GLN A 118 -14.54 0.54 -34.42
N ILE A 119 -15.69 -0.06 -34.70
CA ILE A 119 -16.99 0.62 -34.54
C ILE A 119 -17.24 0.97 -33.07
N ARG A 120 -16.93 0.06 -32.15
CA ARG A 120 -17.07 0.30 -30.70
C ARG A 120 -16.15 1.43 -30.23
N ARG A 121 -14.87 1.41 -30.63
CA ARG A 121 -13.89 2.46 -30.30
C ARG A 121 -14.33 3.82 -30.82
N LYS A 122 -14.77 3.91 -32.09
CA LYS A 122 -15.27 5.17 -32.66
C LYS A 122 -16.49 5.71 -31.93
N LYS A 123 -17.46 4.86 -31.58
CA LYS A 123 -18.63 5.26 -30.77
C LYS A 123 -18.21 5.79 -29.38
N GLN A 124 -17.17 5.21 -28.78
CA GLN A 124 -16.65 5.63 -27.49
C GLN A 124 -15.94 6.98 -27.58
N GLU A 125 -15.09 7.17 -28.59
CA GLU A 125 -14.42 8.45 -28.87
C GLU A 125 -15.45 9.57 -29.10
N ASP A 126 -16.46 9.32 -29.94
CA ASP A 126 -17.56 10.27 -30.19
C ASP A 126 -18.33 10.63 -28.90
N ARG A 127 -18.55 9.65 -28.01
CA ARG A 127 -19.21 9.87 -26.71
C ARG A 127 -18.34 10.72 -25.78
N LEU A 128 -17.06 10.43 -25.68
CA LEU A 128 -16.11 11.18 -24.84
C LEU A 128 -15.92 12.61 -25.35
N GLU A 129 -15.88 12.83 -26.67
CA GLU A 129 -15.82 14.17 -27.27
C GLU A 129 -17.07 15.01 -26.97
N LYS A 130 -18.26 14.42 -27.09
CA LYS A 130 -19.52 15.11 -26.70
C LYS A 130 -19.49 15.52 -25.24
N ILE A 131 -18.97 14.67 -24.36
CA ILE A 131 -18.87 14.98 -22.92
C ILE A 131 -17.82 16.06 -22.68
N ARG A 132 -16.66 16.03 -23.35
CA ARG A 132 -15.66 17.12 -23.32
C ARG A 132 -16.29 18.46 -23.69
N HIS A 133 -17.08 18.49 -24.77
CA HIS A 133 -17.76 19.71 -25.20
C HIS A 133 -18.80 20.18 -24.17
N ASN A 134 -19.61 19.27 -23.63
CA ASN A 134 -20.61 19.57 -22.62
C ASN A 134 -19.99 20.04 -21.29
N VAL A 135 -18.85 19.49 -20.89
CA VAL A 135 -18.10 19.88 -19.69
C VAL A 135 -17.52 21.28 -19.86
N GLN A 136 -16.96 21.61 -21.03
CA GLN A 136 -16.50 22.98 -21.33
C GLN A 136 -17.64 24.00 -21.24
N LEU A 137 -18.83 23.65 -21.76
CA LEU A 137 -20.04 24.47 -21.64
C LEU A 137 -20.51 24.61 -20.18
N LYS A 138 -20.44 23.53 -19.38
CA LYS A 138 -20.75 23.56 -17.94
C LYS A 138 -19.78 24.43 -17.16
N TYR A 139 -18.47 24.36 -17.41
CA TYR A 139 -17.48 25.23 -16.75
C TYR A 139 -17.64 26.70 -17.13
N ALA A 140 -17.97 26.99 -18.39
CA ALA A 140 -18.34 28.35 -18.83
C ALA A 140 -19.60 28.86 -18.11
N ALA A 141 -20.61 28.01 -17.93
CA ALA A 141 -21.82 28.35 -17.18
C ALA A 141 -21.59 28.44 -15.66
N LYS A 142 -20.69 27.64 -15.08
CA LYS A 142 -20.34 27.63 -13.65
C LYS A 142 -19.51 28.85 -13.26
N ARG A 143 -18.63 29.35 -14.14
CA ARG A 143 -17.98 30.68 -13.97
C ARG A 143 -19.03 31.81 -13.92
N LYS A 144 -20.01 31.77 -14.83
CA LYS A 144 -21.11 32.74 -14.88
C LYS A 144 -22.02 32.69 -13.65
N ARG A 145 -22.32 31.49 -13.14
CA ARG A 145 -23.10 31.30 -11.89
C ARG A 145 -22.33 31.64 -10.62
N SER A 146 -21.01 31.46 -10.60
CA SER A 146 -20.17 31.83 -9.45
C SER A 146 -20.16 33.35 -9.22
N GLU A 147 -20.25 34.15 -10.29
CA GLU A 147 -20.43 35.61 -10.22
C GLU A 147 -21.87 35.98 -9.76
N GLU A 148 -22.88 35.17 -10.08
CA GLU A 148 -24.28 35.36 -9.66
C GLU A 148 -24.58 34.84 -8.23
N ASP A 149 -23.87 33.84 -7.72
CA ASP A 149 -24.05 33.31 -6.36
C ASP A 149 -23.33 34.18 -5.30
N GLU A 150 -22.27 34.90 -5.68
CA GLU A 150 -21.62 35.91 -4.82
C GLU A 150 -22.54 37.12 -4.57
N THR A 151 -23.39 37.46 -5.55
CA THR A 151 -24.43 38.50 -5.42
C THR A 151 -25.67 38.01 -4.64
N LYS A 152 -26.01 36.72 -4.71
CA LYS A 152 -27.10 36.12 -3.90
C LYS A 152 -26.71 35.91 -2.42
N ARG A 153 -25.45 35.61 -2.11
CA ARG A 153 -24.97 35.49 -0.72
C ARG A 153 -25.08 36.80 0.07
N LEU A 154 -24.96 37.95 -0.59
CA LEU A 154 -25.19 39.28 0.01
C LEU A 154 -26.66 39.56 0.31
N LEU A 155 -27.60 38.90 -0.40
CA LEU A 155 -29.05 39.07 -0.21
C LEU A 155 -29.65 38.12 0.84
N GLN A 156 -28.98 36.99 1.12
CA GLN A 156 -29.48 35.98 2.05
C GLN A 156 -29.06 36.21 3.51
N LEU A 157 -28.07 37.09 3.75
CA LEU A 157 -27.70 37.58 5.09
C LEU A 157 -28.71 38.56 5.72
N SER A 158 -29.79 38.91 4.99
CA SER A 158 -30.86 39.81 5.46
C SER A 158 -32.14 39.08 5.88
N LYS A 159 -32.20 37.73 5.88
CA LYS A 159 -33.47 37.01 6.03
C LYS A 159 -33.40 35.70 6.83
N GLU A 160 -32.64 35.68 7.92
CA GLU A 160 -32.71 34.60 8.92
C GLU A 160 -32.62 35.17 10.34
N VAL A 161 -33.71 35.81 10.78
CA VAL A 161 -34.12 35.89 12.19
C VAL A 161 -35.59 35.48 12.19
N LEU A 162 -35.94 34.49 13.04
CA LEU A 162 -37.25 33.84 13.22
C LEU A 162 -37.45 32.50 12.48
N SER A 163 -37.01 31.39 13.11
CA SER A 163 -37.93 30.35 13.61
C SER A 163 -37.14 29.14 14.14
N GLU A 164 -36.97 29.07 15.46
CA GLU A 164 -36.69 27.83 16.20
C GLU A 164 -38.00 27.05 16.41
N GLY A 165 -37.91 25.72 16.52
CA GLY A 165 -38.84 24.95 17.36
C GLY A 165 -39.17 23.52 16.92
N ASP A 166 -38.87 22.58 17.83
CA ASP A 166 -39.39 21.22 18.05
C ASP A 166 -39.14 20.11 17.01
N GLY A 167 -38.86 18.87 17.39
CA GLY A 167 -39.00 18.16 18.66
C GLY A 167 -39.28 16.69 18.30
N VAL A 168 -38.40 15.78 18.74
CA VAL A 168 -38.31 14.39 18.26
C VAL A 168 -39.15 13.47 19.14
N ASP A 169 -39.97 12.60 18.53
CA ASP A 169 -40.59 11.46 19.22
C ASP A 169 -40.18 10.15 18.52
N GLY A 170 -39.77 9.17 19.33
CA GLY A 170 -39.30 7.86 18.88
C GLY A 170 -40.26 6.77 19.33
N LEU A 171 -40.31 5.66 18.58
CA LEU A 171 -40.51 4.29 19.06
C LEU A 171 -40.43 3.28 17.90
N GLU A 172 -39.59 2.25 18.15
CA GLU A 172 -39.68 0.83 17.78
C GLU A 172 -39.74 0.36 16.30
N GLN A 173 -38.64 -0.29 15.87
CA GLN A 173 -38.53 -1.13 14.67
C GLN A 173 -37.83 -2.46 15.03
N LEU A 174 -38.57 -3.56 15.03
CA LEU A 174 -38.04 -4.93 15.05
C LEU A 174 -38.93 -5.79 14.14
N ASP A 175 -38.33 -6.47 13.14
CA ASP A 175 -38.35 -7.96 13.04
C ASP A 175 -37.75 -8.52 11.73
N HIS A 176 -37.49 -7.71 10.70
CA HIS A 176 -37.14 -8.27 9.37
C HIS A 176 -35.66 -8.63 9.11
N ASN A 177 -34.74 -8.44 10.06
CA ASN A 177 -33.30 -8.46 9.77
C ASN A 177 -32.59 -9.79 10.14
N GLU A 178 -33.23 -10.74 10.85
CA GLU A 178 -32.55 -11.94 11.39
C GLU A 178 -32.16 -12.99 10.34
N GLU A 179 -32.79 -13.01 9.16
CA GLU A 179 -32.52 -14.02 8.13
C GLU A 179 -31.16 -13.82 7.43
N GLU A 180 -30.69 -12.58 7.29
CA GLU A 180 -29.43 -12.25 6.60
C GLU A 180 -28.19 -12.77 7.35
N LEU A 181 -28.29 -12.98 8.67
CA LEU A 181 -27.20 -13.48 9.51
C LEU A 181 -26.98 -14.99 9.40
N ILE A 182 -27.83 -15.72 8.70
CA ILE A 182 -27.77 -17.18 8.61
C ILE A 182 -26.93 -17.61 7.42
N LEU A 183 -26.10 -18.63 7.62
CA LEU A 183 -25.28 -19.20 6.55
C LEU A 183 -26.17 -19.91 5.51
N ALA A 184 -26.11 -19.42 4.26
CA ALA A 184 -26.65 -20.11 3.10
C ALA A 184 -25.94 -21.47 2.91
N GLU A 185 -26.50 -22.33 2.06
CA GLU A 185 -25.92 -23.64 1.76
C GLU A 185 -24.53 -23.50 1.14
N TYR A 186 -23.55 -24.19 1.73
CA TYR A 186 -22.23 -24.34 1.14
C TYR A 186 -22.19 -25.64 0.33
N GLU A 187 -22.17 -25.51 -1.00
CA GLU A 187 -21.95 -26.61 -1.94
C GLU A 187 -20.45 -26.76 -2.24
N SER A 188 -19.93 -27.98 -2.07
CA SER A 188 -18.53 -28.30 -2.39
C SER A 188 -18.38 -28.46 -3.90
N ASP A 189 -17.28 -27.99 -4.48
CA ASP A 189 -17.03 -28.11 -5.92
C ASP A 189 -17.04 -29.57 -6.43
N GLU A 190 -16.78 -30.55 -5.57
CA GLU A 190 -16.84 -31.97 -5.93
C GLU A 190 -18.28 -32.47 -6.19
N GLU A 191 -19.32 -31.69 -5.85
CA GLU A 191 -20.72 -31.99 -6.15
C GLU A 191 -21.23 -31.29 -7.43
N LYS A 192 -20.41 -30.44 -8.07
CA LYS A 192 -20.69 -29.95 -9.42
C LYS A 192 -20.34 -31.03 -10.44
N LYS A 193 -21.24 -32.00 -10.62
CA LYS A 193 -21.35 -32.66 -11.94
C LYS A 193 -21.60 -31.57 -12.96
N VAL A 194 -20.78 -31.53 -14.01
CA VAL A 194 -20.94 -30.68 -15.18
C VAL A 194 -22.34 -30.91 -15.75
N VAL A 195 -23.27 -30.03 -15.40
CA VAL A 195 -24.51 -29.81 -16.14
C VAL A 195 -24.24 -28.54 -16.94
N SER A 196 -23.76 -28.74 -18.16
CA SER A 196 -23.77 -27.72 -19.19
C SER A 196 -25.22 -27.38 -19.50
N GLY A 197 -25.65 -26.15 -19.19
CA GLY A 197 -26.95 -25.65 -19.61
C GLY A 197 -27.65 -24.80 -18.56
N SER A 198 -27.20 -23.55 -18.43
CA SER A 198 -27.95 -22.32 -18.10
C SER A 198 -26.95 -21.28 -17.60
N GLU A 199 -26.08 -20.83 -18.50
CA GLU A 199 -25.57 -19.47 -18.38
C GLU A 199 -26.78 -18.59 -18.72
N GLU A 200 -27.46 -18.10 -17.69
CA GLU A 200 -28.42 -17.02 -17.86
C GLU A 200 -27.64 -15.82 -18.40
N ASP A 201 -28.05 -15.36 -19.58
CA ASP A 201 -27.57 -14.19 -20.28
C ASP A 201 -27.60 -12.93 -19.37
N ASP A 202 -26.52 -12.70 -18.61
CA ASP A 202 -26.12 -11.35 -18.24
C ASP A 202 -25.27 -10.84 -19.41
N ASP A 203 -25.97 -10.32 -20.42
CA ASP A 203 -25.43 -9.65 -21.60
C ASP A 203 -24.85 -8.26 -21.20
N ASP A 204 -24.09 -8.23 -20.10
CA ASP A 204 -23.18 -7.15 -19.75
C ASP A 204 -22.10 -7.18 -20.83
N LEU A 205 -22.21 -6.26 -21.80
CA LEU A 205 -21.14 -5.95 -22.74
C LEU A 205 -19.87 -5.61 -21.94
N GLU A 206 -19.07 -6.62 -21.58
CA GLU A 206 -17.79 -6.43 -20.90
C GLU A 206 -16.95 -5.52 -21.80
N GLU A 207 -16.83 -4.24 -21.41
CA GLU A 207 -16.01 -3.29 -22.13
C GLU A 207 -14.58 -3.84 -22.18
N GLU A 208 -14.08 -4.07 -23.39
CA GLU A 208 -12.77 -4.68 -23.58
C GLU A 208 -11.67 -3.72 -23.10
N HIS A 209 -10.68 -4.29 -22.43
CA HIS A 209 -9.60 -3.51 -21.84
C HIS A 209 -8.70 -2.92 -22.94
N VAL A 210 -8.62 -1.59 -23.02
CA VAL A 210 -7.57 -0.93 -23.82
C VAL A 210 -6.18 -1.22 -23.26
N THR A 211 -5.14 -1.08 -24.08
CA THR A 211 -3.75 -1.10 -23.61
C THR A 211 -3.56 0.04 -22.61
N LYS A 212 -3.03 -0.28 -21.43
CA LYS A 212 -2.93 0.66 -20.32
C LYS A 212 -1.68 0.46 -19.49
N ILE A 213 -1.33 1.53 -18.79
CA ILE A 213 -0.24 1.58 -17.83
C ILE A 213 -0.86 1.59 -16.42
N TYR A 214 -0.46 0.62 -15.60
CA TYR A 214 -0.74 0.60 -14.17
C TYR A 214 0.41 1.26 -13.43
N TYR A 215 0.18 2.44 -12.86
CA TYR A 215 1.16 3.15 -12.04
C TYR A 215 0.91 2.90 -10.56
N CYS A 216 1.92 2.40 -9.87
CA CYS A 216 1.85 2.01 -8.49
C CYS A 216 2.87 2.77 -7.64
N SER A 217 2.43 3.26 -6.48
CA SER A 217 3.29 3.89 -5.48
C SER A 217 2.89 3.45 -4.08
N ARG A 218 3.78 3.67 -3.11
CA ARG A 218 3.60 3.21 -1.73
C ARG A 218 2.53 3.98 -0.96
N THR A 219 2.44 5.30 -1.11
CA THR A 219 1.54 6.15 -0.30
C THR A 219 0.52 6.92 -1.14
N HIS A 220 -0.62 7.24 -0.52
CA HIS A 220 -1.66 8.09 -1.12
C HIS A 220 -1.14 9.46 -1.57
N SER A 221 -0.25 10.06 -0.77
CA SER A 221 0.36 11.36 -1.08
C SER A 221 1.23 11.32 -2.34
N GLN A 222 1.98 10.23 -2.55
CA GLN A 222 2.78 10.04 -3.76
C GLN A 222 1.90 9.85 -5.00
N LEU A 223 0.83 9.06 -4.89
CA LEU A 223 -0.14 8.89 -5.99
C LEU A 223 -0.77 10.23 -6.36
N SER A 224 -1.17 11.03 -5.36
CA SER A 224 -1.76 12.36 -5.58
C SER A 224 -0.76 13.32 -6.23
N GLN A 225 0.51 13.28 -5.80
CA GLN A 225 1.59 14.05 -6.43
C GLN A 225 1.76 13.65 -7.90
N PHE A 226 1.82 12.35 -8.19
CA PHE A 226 1.96 11.83 -9.55
C PHE A 226 0.82 12.30 -10.46
N VAL A 227 -0.43 12.22 -10.00
CA VAL A 227 -1.60 12.68 -10.78
C VAL A 227 -1.51 14.18 -11.09
N ARG A 228 -1.06 15.01 -10.14
CA ARG A 228 -0.83 16.45 -10.37
C ARG A 228 0.30 16.72 -11.36
N GLU A 229 1.32 15.86 -11.40
CA GLU A 229 2.38 15.96 -12.39
C GLU A 229 1.88 15.56 -13.79
N VAL A 230 0.99 14.56 -13.90
CA VAL A 230 0.32 14.22 -15.16
C VAL A 230 -0.53 15.40 -15.66
N GLN A 231 -1.28 16.07 -14.78
CA GLN A 231 -2.06 17.27 -15.12
C GLN A 231 -1.20 18.40 -15.69
N LYS A 232 0.03 18.57 -15.19
CA LYS A 232 0.99 19.58 -15.66
C LYS A 232 1.76 19.16 -16.92
N SER A 233 1.75 17.87 -17.24
CA SER A 233 2.48 17.33 -18.39
C SER A 233 1.78 17.70 -19.71
N PRO A 234 2.49 17.61 -20.86
CA PRO A 234 1.88 17.76 -22.18
C PRO A 234 0.73 16.80 -22.47
N PHE A 235 0.60 15.71 -21.69
CA PHE A 235 -0.40 14.67 -21.87
C PHE A 235 -1.66 14.87 -21.00
N GLY A 236 -1.68 15.88 -20.12
CA GLY A 236 -2.72 16.03 -19.09
C GLY A 236 -4.14 16.22 -19.63
N LYS A 237 -4.30 16.76 -20.85
CA LYS A 237 -5.63 16.98 -21.47
C LYS A 237 -6.17 15.75 -22.19
N ASP A 238 -5.29 14.90 -22.71
CA ASP A 238 -5.66 13.82 -23.61
C ASP A 238 -5.67 12.45 -22.91
N THR A 239 -4.95 12.32 -21.79
CA THR A 239 -4.81 11.05 -21.07
C THR A 239 -6.08 10.69 -20.31
N ARG A 240 -6.62 9.49 -20.58
CA ARG A 240 -7.70 8.91 -19.77
C ARG A 240 -7.12 8.28 -18.50
N LEU A 241 -7.13 9.03 -17.40
CA LEU A 241 -6.58 8.59 -16.12
C LEU A 241 -7.68 8.26 -15.11
N VAL A 242 -7.51 7.17 -14.36
CA VAL A 242 -8.32 6.91 -13.16
C VAL A 242 -7.46 6.63 -11.93
N SER A 243 -7.82 7.26 -10.82
CA SER A 243 -7.18 7.07 -9.51
C SER A 243 -8.01 6.08 -8.67
N LEU A 244 -7.38 5.01 -8.20
CA LEU A 244 -8.00 4.00 -7.35
C LEU A 244 -7.59 4.19 -5.89
N GLY A 245 -8.55 3.98 -4.99
CA GLY A 245 -8.36 4.14 -3.55
C GLY A 245 -9.23 3.17 -2.75
N SER A 246 -9.00 3.16 -1.44
CA SER A 246 -9.83 2.39 -0.50
C SER A 246 -11.23 3.01 -0.37
N ARG A 247 -12.19 2.24 0.16
CA ARG A 247 -13.51 2.79 0.51
C ARG A 247 -13.40 3.92 1.54
N GLN A 248 -12.44 3.85 2.47
CA GLN A 248 -12.21 4.90 3.45
C GLN A 248 -11.86 6.25 2.79
N ASN A 249 -11.13 6.22 1.67
CA ASN A 249 -10.72 7.44 0.97
C ASN A 249 -11.78 7.95 0.00
N LEU A 250 -12.53 7.04 -0.67
CA LEU A 250 -13.46 7.38 -1.75
C LEU A 250 -14.95 7.46 -1.31
N CYS A 251 -15.30 7.07 -0.08
CA CYS A 251 -16.69 7.08 0.35
C CYS A 251 -17.22 8.51 0.60
N VAL A 252 -18.32 8.83 -0.07
CA VAL A 252 -19.05 10.11 0.09
C VAL A 252 -20.24 10.01 1.04
N ASN A 253 -20.59 8.80 1.49
CA ASN A 253 -21.67 8.59 2.46
C ASN A 253 -21.15 8.90 3.88
N GLU A 254 -21.62 10.01 4.44
CA GLU A 254 -21.22 10.49 5.77
C GLU A 254 -21.57 9.52 6.91
N GLU A 255 -22.58 8.66 6.77
CA GLU A 255 -22.89 7.62 7.77
C GLU A 255 -21.83 6.54 7.80
N VAL A 256 -21.35 6.11 6.63
CA VAL A 256 -20.30 5.09 6.51
C VAL A 256 -18.95 5.68 6.90
N ARG A 257 -18.65 6.90 6.46
CA ARG A 257 -17.35 7.53 6.73
C ARG A 257 -17.11 7.82 8.20
N ARG A 258 -18.17 8.13 8.97
CA ARG A 258 -18.11 8.37 10.42
C ARG A 258 -17.62 7.15 11.23
N LEU A 259 -17.66 5.94 10.65
CA LEU A 259 -17.15 4.74 11.32
C LEU A 259 -15.62 4.77 11.54
N GLY A 260 -14.89 5.56 10.73
CA GLY A 260 -13.45 5.82 10.89
C GLY A 260 -12.54 4.64 10.51
N ALA A 261 -12.82 3.43 10.97
CA ALA A 261 -12.01 2.24 10.71
C ALA A 261 -12.31 1.62 9.33
N LEU A 262 -11.27 1.29 8.58
CA LEU A 262 -11.36 0.76 7.20
C LEU A 262 -12.26 -0.49 7.08
N GLN A 263 -12.17 -1.41 8.04
CA GLN A 263 -12.98 -2.64 8.03
C GLN A 263 -14.46 -2.34 8.25
N LEU A 264 -14.79 -1.51 9.24
CA LEU A 264 -16.18 -1.09 9.50
C LEU A 264 -16.78 -0.38 8.28
N VAL A 265 -16.00 0.48 7.63
CA VAL A 265 -16.37 1.14 6.36
C VAL A 265 -16.66 0.10 5.26
N ASN A 266 -15.81 -0.91 5.11
CA ASN A 266 -15.99 -1.97 4.12
C ASN A 266 -17.26 -2.78 4.39
N ASP A 267 -17.46 -3.22 5.62
CA ASP A 267 -18.59 -4.07 6.00
C ASP A 267 -19.91 -3.34 5.83
N ARG A 268 -20.03 -2.12 6.38
CA ARG A 268 -21.24 -1.30 6.24
C ARG A 268 -21.55 -0.96 4.78
N CYS A 269 -20.52 -0.73 3.96
CA CYS A 269 -20.70 -0.46 2.53
C CYS A 269 -21.23 -1.68 1.77
N MET A 270 -20.79 -2.89 2.11
CA MET A 270 -21.26 -4.14 1.50
C MET A 270 -22.67 -4.51 1.95
N GLU A 271 -23.01 -4.28 3.23
CA GLU A 271 -24.36 -4.47 3.78
C GLU A 271 -25.38 -3.61 3.00
N MET A 272 -25.05 -2.33 2.77
CA MET A 272 -25.89 -1.41 2.00
C MET A 272 -26.07 -1.78 0.51
N GLN A 273 -25.37 -2.79 -0.02
CA GLN A 273 -25.50 -3.27 -1.41
C GLN A 273 -26.44 -4.47 -1.57
N LYS A 274 -26.39 -5.43 -0.63
CA LYS A 274 -27.13 -6.71 -0.75
C LYS A 274 -28.64 -6.54 -0.75
N ASN A 275 -29.14 -5.54 -0.04
CA ASN A 275 -30.57 -5.21 0.07
C ASN A 275 -31.23 -4.72 -1.24
N LYS A 276 -30.50 -4.67 -2.36
CA LYS A 276 -31.04 -4.32 -3.69
C LYS A 276 -31.65 -5.53 -4.43
N HIS A 277 -31.16 -6.74 -4.19
CA HIS A 277 -31.56 -7.93 -4.96
C HIS A 277 -32.83 -8.64 -4.44
N GLU A 278 -33.23 -8.44 -3.18
CA GLU A 278 -34.40 -9.12 -2.59
C GLU A 278 -35.75 -8.45 -2.88
N LYS A 279 -35.78 -7.29 -3.56
CA LYS A 279 -37.03 -6.53 -3.80
C LYS A 279 -37.79 -6.89 -5.09
N LYS A 280 -37.39 -7.92 -5.83
CA LYS A 280 -38.00 -8.26 -7.14
C LYS A 280 -39.11 -9.31 -7.12
N SER A 281 -39.51 -9.87 -5.97
CA SER A 281 -40.45 -11.02 -5.95
C SER A 281 -41.82 -10.81 -5.31
N ASP A 282 -42.23 -9.60 -4.89
CA ASP A 282 -43.59 -9.42 -4.35
C ASP A 282 -44.21 -8.09 -4.82
N GLU A 283 -44.79 -8.10 -6.02
CA GLU A 283 -45.81 -7.15 -6.44
C GLU A 283 -47.19 -7.83 -6.35
N GLU A 284 -47.91 -7.60 -5.25
CA GLU A 284 -49.38 -7.45 -5.19
C GLU A 284 -49.81 -7.30 -3.72
N ASN A 285 -49.74 -6.07 -3.20
CA ASN A 285 -50.72 -5.61 -2.21
C ASN A 285 -50.66 -4.08 -2.09
N GLU A 286 -51.65 -3.43 -2.67
CA GLU A 286 -51.88 -2.00 -2.54
C GLU A 286 -52.30 -1.62 -1.11
N GLY A 287 -51.88 -0.44 -0.67
CA GLY A 287 -52.48 0.22 0.49
C GLY A 287 -51.62 0.24 1.77
N LYS A 288 -50.45 0.88 1.72
CA LYS A 288 -49.83 1.60 2.85
C LYS A 288 -48.72 2.49 2.31
N LYS A 289 -48.75 3.79 2.66
CA LYS A 289 -47.73 4.78 2.28
C LYS A 289 -46.33 4.29 2.72
N ARG A 290 -45.57 3.69 1.79
CA ARG A 290 -44.18 3.28 1.97
C ARG A 290 -43.33 4.51 2.28
N ARG A 291 -43.00 4.76 3.54
CA ARG A 291 -41.87 5.62 3.92
C ARG A 291 -40.58 4.87 3.56
N VAL A 292 -39.74 5.50 2.73
CA VAL A 292 -38.54 4.96 2.09
C VAL A 292 -37.59 4.29 3.09
N SER A 293 -37.29 3.00 2.92
CA SER A 293 -36.31 2.30 3.77
C SER A 293 -34.90 2.84 3.51
N ARG A 294 -34.22 3.36 4.54
CA ARG A 294 -32.80 3.79 4.49
C ARG A 294 -31.84 2.58 4.49
N THR A 295 -32.06 1.60 3.61
CA THR A 295 -31.28 0.34 3.59
C THR A 295 -30.39 0.15 2.36
N VAL A 296 -30.45 1.05 1.38
CA VAL A 296 -29.59 1.04 0.19
C VAL A 296 -28.75 2.32 0.18
N CYS A 297 -27.48 2.21 -0.20
CA CYS A 297 -26.60 3.37 -0.29
C CYS A 297 -27.16 4.38 -1.32
N PRO A 298 -27.43 5.64 -0.94
CA PRO A 298 -28.01 6.64 -1.86
C PRO A 298 -27.16 6.93 -3.10
N PHE A 299 -25.86 6.65 -3.01
CA PHE A 299 -24.87 6.91 -4.06
C PHE A 299 -24.63 5.70 -4.97
N TYR A 300 -25.27 4.55 -4.71
CA TYR A 300 -25.09 3.30 -5.46
C TYR A 300 -26.13 3.15 -6.58
N SER A 301 -26.19 4.15 -7.46
CA SER A 301 -27.03 4.14 -8.67
C SER A 301 -26.18 3.88 -9.91
N TYR A 302 -26.55 2.87 -10.71
CA TYR A 302 -25.78 2.45 -11.88
C TYR A 302 -25.65 3.57 -12.92
N GLU A 303 -26.77 4.23 -13.26
CA GLU A 303 -26.80 5.35 -14.22
C GLU A 303 -25.90 6.50 -13.79
N GLN A 304 -25.94 6.88 -12.50
CA GLN A 304 -25.09 7.96 -12.01
C GLN A 304 -23.62 7.56 -11.92
N MET A 305 -23.34 6.29 -11.64
CA MET A 305 -21.98 5.75 -11.67
C MET A 305 -21.42 5.70 -13.11
N GLN A 306 -22.25 5.42 -14.12
CA GLN A 306 -21.85 5.54 -15.53
C GLN A 306 -21.57 7.00 -15.93
N PHE A 307 -22.41 7.93 -15.48
CA PHE A 307 -22.16 9.36 -15.73
C PHE A 307 -20.84 9.80 -15.08
N LEU A 308 -20.61 9.39 -13.83
CA LEU A 308 -19.37 9.65 -13.12
C LEU A 308 -18.17 9.03 -13.86
N ARG A 309 -18.28 7.78 -14.31
CA ARG A 309 -17.24 7.10 -15.11
C ARG A 309 -16.81 7.94 -16.31
N ASP A 310 -17.76 8.44 -17.08
CA ASP A 310 -17.45 9.21 -18.28
C ASP A 310 -16.76 10.55 -17.92
N GLU A 311 -17.21 11.23 -16.87
CA GLU A 311 -16.58 12.46 -16.36
C GLU A 311 -15.15 12.23 -15.79
N VAL A 312 -14.88 11.04 -15.26
CA VAL A 312 -13.53 10.64 -14.81
C VAL A 312 -12.58 10.49 -15.98
N LEU A 313 -13.04 9.90 -17.09
CA LEU A 313 -12.20 9.65 -18.28
C LEU A 313 -11.89 10.92 -19.09
N VAL A 314 -12.63 12.01 -18.87
CA VAL A 314 -12.49 13.25 -19.63
C VAL A 314 -11.39 14.16 -19.11
N GLU A 315 -11.22 14.27 -17.80
CA GLU A 315 -10.23 15.14 -17.17
C GLU A 315 -9.57 14.39 -16.02
N VAL A 316 -8.24 14.45 -15.98
CA VAL A 316 -7.37 13.81 -14.98
C VAL A 316 -7.70 14.34 -13.59
N LYS A 317 -8.11 13.45 -12.68
CA LYS A 317 -8.50 13.79 -11.29
C LYS A 317 -7.76 12.94 -10.26
N ASP A 318 -7.28 13.59 -9.19
CA ASP A 318 -6.79 12.91 -7.99
C ASP A 318 -7.96 12.38 -7.13
N ILE A 319 -7.65 11.65 -6.05
CA ILE A 319 -8.68 10.99 -5.23
C ILE A 319 -9.61 12.02 -4.57
N GLU A 320 -9.06 13.13 -4.09
CA GLU A 320 -9.81 14.23 -3.49
C GLU A 320 -10.76 14.87 -4.51
N GLN A 321 -10.29 15.10 -5.73
CA GLN A 321 -11.11 15.60 -6.85
C GLN A 321 -12.21 14.61 -7.24
N LEU A 322 -11.95 13.30 -7.22
CA LEU A 322 -12.96 12.25 -7.46
C LEU A 322 -14.05 12.24 -6.39
N VAL A 323 -13.68 12.43 -5.12
CA VAL A 323 -14.64 12.54 -4.01
C VAL A 323 -15.53 13.77 -4.17
N ALA A 324 -14.94 14.92 -4.53
CA ALA A 324 -15.70 16.13 -4.81
C ALA A 324 -16.67 15.94 -5.98
N LEU A 325 -16.22 15.27 -7.06
CA LEU A 325 -17.04 14.97 -8.22
C LEU A 325 -18.21 14.05 -7.86
N GLY A 326 -17.99 12.96 -7.10
CA GLY A 326 -19.10 12.09 -6.69
C GLY A 326 -20.11 12.74 -5.76
N ARG A 327 -19.68 13.74 -4.96
CA ARG A 327 -20.62 14.58 -4.19
C ARG A 327 -21.47 15.45 -5.10
N GLU A 328 -20.87 16.08 -6.12
CA GLU A 328 -21.57 16.92 -7.09
C GLU A 328 -22.56 16.10 -7.95
N THR A 329 -22.14 14.93 -8.40
CA THR A 329 -22.95 14.06 -9.27
C THR A 329 -23.90 13.12 -8.51
N LYS A 330 -23.80 13.07 -7.17
CA LYS A 330 -24.51 12.12 -6.29
C LYS A 330 -24.24 10.63 -6.62
N ALA A 331 -23.08 10.35 -7.22
CA ALA A 331 -22.63 9.00 -7.54
C ALA A 331 -21.56 8.51 -6.56
N CYS A 332 -21.39 7.19 -6.43
CA CYS A 332 -20.34 6.60 -5.61
C CYS A 332 -18.97 6.65 -6.31
N PRO A 333 -17.97 7.41 -5.80
CA PRO A 333 -16.64 7.47 -6.41
C PRO A 333 -15.94 6.12 -6.49
N TYR A 334 -16.08 5.30 -5.45
CA TYR A 334 -15.39 4.01 -5.34
C TYR A 334 -15.78 3.01 -6.44
N TYR A 335 -17.07 2.92 -6.76
CA TYR A 335 -17.55 2.05 -7.83
C TYR A 335 -17.45 2.73 -9.20
N GLY A 336 -17.74 4.04 -9.28
CA GLY A 336 -17.59 4.81 -10.52
C GLY A 336 -16.16 4.79 -11.07
N SER A 337 -15.15 4.90 -10.21
CA SER A 337 -13.74 4.78 -10.64
C SER A 337 -13.40 3.37 -11.14
N ARG A 338 -14.02 2.32 -10.59
CA ARG A 338 -13.81 0.94 -11.05
C ARG A 338 -14.41 0.70 -12.43
N TYR A 339 -15.60 1.23 -12.69
CA TYR A 339 -16.21 1.18 -14.02
C TYR A 339 -15.40 1.95 -15.08
N ALA A 340 -14.52 2.86 -14.68
CA ALA A 340 -13.64 3.58 -15.62
C ALA A 340 -12.37 2.79 -15.97
N ILE A 341 -12.04 1.71 -15.25
CA ILE A 341 -10.80 0.95 -15.46
C ILE A 341 -10.69 0.39 -16.89
N PRO A 342 -11.72 -0.24 -17.49
CA PRO A 342 -11.56 -0.84 -18.82
C PRO A 342 -11.12 0.16 -19.90
N ALA A 343 -11.69 1.37 -19.88
CA ALA A 343 -11.45 2.45 -20.83
C ALA A 343 -10.26 3.38 -20.50
N ALA A 344 -9.74 3.32 -19.27
CA ALA A 344 -8.62 4.16 -18.85
C ALA A 344 -7.29 3.71 -19.49
N GLN A 345 -6.46 4.67 -19.88
CA GLN A 345 -5.11 4.47 -20.39
C GLN A 345 -4.07 4.41 -19.26
N LEU A 346 -4.33 5.14 -18.17
CA LEU A 346 -3.45 5.21 -17.01
C LEU A 346 -4.28 4.96 -15.75
N VAL A 347 -3.96 3.88 -15.04
CA VAL A 347 -4.61 3.51 -13.79
C VAL A 347 -3.61 3.71 -12.66
N VAL A 348 -3.92 4.60 -11.73
CA VAL A 348 -3.06 4.93 -10.58
C VAL A 348 -3.60 4.21 -9.35
N LEU A 349 -2.78 3.37 -8.71
CA LEU A 349 -3.21 2.51 -7.60
C LEU A 349 -2.13 2.30 -6.52
N PRO A 350 -2.50 1.95 -5.28
CA PRO A 350 -1.52 1.63 -4.24
C PRO A 350 -0.94 0.21 -4.43
N TYR A 351 0.26 -0.01 -3.89
CA TYR A 351 0.95 -1.32 -3.92
C TYR A 351 0.07 -2.50 -3.50
N GLN A 352 -0.73 -2.33 -2.45
CA GLN A 352 -1.56 -3.42 -1.91
C GLN A 352 -2.63 -3.87 -2.91
N MET A 353 -3.14 -2.98 -3.78
CA MET A 353 -4.12 -3.35 -4.80
C MET A 353 -3.48 -4.08 -5.98
N LEU A 354 -2.21 -3.80 -6.29
CA LEU A 354 -1.48 -4.50 -7.34
C LEU A 354 -0.99 -5.88 -6.87
N LEU A 355 -0.36 -5.93 -5.69
CA LEU A 355 0.40 -7.11 -5.24
C LEU A 355 -0.49 -8.17 -4.56
N HIS A 356 -1.64 -7.78 -4.01
CA HIS A 356 -2.60 -8.72 -3.43
C HIS A 356 -3.62 -9.17 -4.48
N GLU A 357 -3.49 -10.39 -4.98
CA GLU A 357 -4.32 -10.94 -6.06
C GLU A 357 -5.84 -10.84 -5.81
N PRO A 358 -6.39 -11.25 -4.65
CA PRO A 358 -7.84 -11.13 -4.41
C PRO A 358 -8.34 -9.68 -4.51
N THR A 359 -7.54 -8.71 -4.04
CA THR A 359 -7.88 -7.29 -4.11
C THR A 359 -7.83 -6.79 -5.55
N ARG A 360 -6.83 -7.24 -6.32
CA ARG A 360 -6.62 -6.91 -7.72
C ARG A 360 -7.81 -7.39 -8.57
N SER A 361 -8.17 -8.67 -8.44
CA SER A 361 -9.30 -9.27 -9.14
C SER A 361 -10.63 -8.62 -8.75
N ALA A 362 -10.86 -8.36 -7.47
CA ALA A 362 -12.06 -7.67 -6.99
C ALA A 362 -12.15 -6.20 -7.44
N ALA A 363 -11.06 -5.59 -7.88
CA ALA A 363 -11.04 -4.25 -8.44
C ALA A 363 -11.29 -4.21 -9.95
N GLY A 364 -11.28 -5.35 -10.65
CA GLY A 364 -11.37 -5.42 -12.11
C GLY A 364 -10.03 -5.12 -12.81
N ILE A 365 -8.90 -5.32 -12.14
CA ILE A 365 -7.57 -5.10 -12.73
C ILE A 365 -7.13 -6.38 -13.44
N LYS A 366 -6.90 -6.29 -14.76
CA LYS A 366 -6.39 -7.38 -15.61
C LYS A 366 -4.96 -7.00 -16.06
N LEU A 367 -3.95 -7.78 -15.67
CA LEU A 367 -2.53 -7.47 -15.94
C LEU A 367 -2.03 -8.03 -17.28
N LYS A 368 -2.74 -9.00 -17.85
CA LYS A 368 -2.34 -9.69 -19.09
C LYS A 368 -2.04 -8.70 -20.21
N ASP A 369 -0.83 -8.77 -20.75
CA ASP A 369 -0.32 -7.93 -21.84
C ASP A 369 -0.30 -6.41 -21.54
N GLN A 370 -0.40 -6.01 -20.26
CA GLN A 370 -0.36 -4.61 -19.83
C GLN A 370 1.01 -4.21 -19.30
N VAL A 371 1.21 -2.90 -19.12
CA VAL A 371 2.43 -2.34 -18.53
C VAL A 371 2.20 -1.99 -17.06
N VAL A 372 3.14 -2.36 -16.20
CA VAL A 372 3.15 -1.97 -14.78
C VAL A 372 4.38 -1.12 -14.48
N ILE A 373 4.19 0.01 -13.82
CA ILE A 373 5.25 0.87 -13.29
C ILE A 373 5.10 0.93 -11.78
N ILE A 374 6.12 0.48 -11.06
CA ILE A 374 6.23 0.50 -9.60
C ILE A 374 7.25 1.57 -9.23
N ASP A 375 6.79 2.68 -8.65
CA ASP A 375 7.64 3.77 -8.21
C ASP A 375 7.87 3.77 -6.70
N GLU A 376 9.07 4.16 -6.27
CA GLU A 376 9.56 4.02 -4.89
C GLU A 376 9.73 2.55 -4.47
N ALA A 377 10.27 1.74 -5.37
CA ALA A 377 10.40 0.29 -5.21
C ALA A 377 11.49 -0.17 -4.21
N HIS A 378 12.19 0.75 -3.54
CA HIS A 378 13.27 0.41 -2.61
C HIS A 378 12.81 -0.45 -1.41
N ASN A 379 11.51 -0.37 -1.04
CA ASN A 379 10.87 -1.18 0.00
C ASN A 379 9.87 -2.21 -0.56
N LEU A 380 9.92 -2.53 -1.86
CA LEU A 380 8.95 -3.43 -2.49
C LEU A 380 8.99 -4.84 -1.87
N ILE A 381 10.19 -5.39 -1.65
CA ILE A 381 10.38 -6.70 -1.02
C ILE A 381 9.72 -6.74 0.36
N ASP A 382 10.02 -5.76 1.21
CA ASP A 382 9.45 -5.67 2.55
C ASP A 382 7.93 -5.50 2.50
N THR A 383 7.42 -4.74 1.53
CA THR A 383 5.98 -4.55 1.35
C THR A 383 5.28 -5.85 0.95
N ILE A 384 5.85 -6.64 0.03
CA ILE A 384 5.31 -7.96 -0.36
C ILE A 384 5.32 -8.89 0.85
N THR A 385 6.44 -8.98 1.58
CA THR A 385 6.53 -9.78 2.81
C THR A 385 5.46 -9.36 3.81
N CYS A 386 5.23 -8.08 4.03
CA CYS A 386 4.19 -7.59 4.95
C CYS A 386 2.75 -7.90 4.47
N ILE A 387 2.45 -7.79 3.17
CA ILE A 387 1.12 -8.07 2.62
C ILE A 387 0.72 -9.54 2.84
N HIS A 388 1.69 -10.44 2.75
CA HIS A 388 1.47 -11.89 2.81
C HIS A 388 1.91 -12.51 4.16
N SER A 389 2.27 -11.69 5.13
CA SER A 389 2.47 -12.10 6.52
C SER A 389 1.21 -11.79 7.32
N ALA A 390 0.91 -12.61 8.33
CA ALA A 390 -0.28 -12.45 9.16
C ALA A 390 0.07 -12.71 10.63
N GLU A 391 -0.46 -11.89 11.54
CA GLU A 391 -0.28 -12.06 12.98
C GLU A 391 -1.63 -12.05 13.70
N VAL A 392 -1.80 -13.00 14.61
CA VAL A 392 -2.99 -13.13 15.46
C VAL A 392 -2.58 -13.23 16.92
N SER A 393 -3.21 -12.43 17.78
CA SER A 393 -2.98 -12.47 19.22
C SER A 393 -3.84 -13.54 19.90
N GLY A 394 -3.40 -14.04 21.05
CA GLY A 394 -4.22 -14.95 21.87
C GLY A 394 -5.54 -14.33 22.32
N SER A 395 -5.58 -13.00 22.53
CA SER A 395 -6.82 -12.28 22.80
C SER A 395 -7.80 -12.31 21.62
N GLN A 396 -7.31 -12.17 20.39
CA GLN A 396 -8.13 -12.30 19.17
C GLN A 396 -8.65 -13.73 18.98
N LEU A 397 -7.79 -14.74 19.21
CA LEU A 397 -8.16 -16.15 19.10
C LEU A 397 -9.27 -16.54 20.09
N CYS A 398 -9.11 -16.21 21.38
CA CYS A 398 -10.13 -16.48 22.39
C CYS A 398 -11.43 -15.72 22.12
N CYS A 399 -11.33 -14.46 21.64
CA CYS A 399 -12.50 -13.66 21.28
C CYS A 399 -13.26 -14.27 20.10
N ALA A 400 -12.57 -14.63 19.01
CA ALA A 400 -13.16 -15.29 17.84
C ALA A 400 -13.84 -16.61 18.22
N HIS A 401 -13.19 -17.42 19.07
CA HIS A 401 -13.75 -18.69 19.54
C HIS A 401 -15.06 -18.47 20.29
N SER A 402 -15.05 -17.57 21.28
CA SER A 402 -16.25 -17.26 22.06
C SER A 402 -17.39 -16.72 21.20
N GLN A 403 -17.10 -15.82 20.26
CA GLN A 403 -18.08 -15.26 19.34
C GLN A 403 -18.67 -16.35 18.44
N LEU A 404 -17.82 -17.16 17.81
CA LEU A 404 -18.24 -18.21 16.88
C LEU A 404 -19.05 -19.32 17.58
N LEU A 405 -18.69 -19.66 18.82
CA LEU A 405 -19.42 -20.61 19.65
C LEU A 405 -20.84 -20.10 19.94
N GLN A 406 -20.98 -18.83 20.34
CA GLN A 406 -22.29 -18.21 20.58
C GLN A 406 -23.15 -18.17 19.31
N TYR A 407 -22.54 -17.84 18.17
CA TYR A 407 -23.20 -17.87 16.87
C TYR A 407 -23.71 -19.29 16.54
N MET A 408 -22.86 -20.30 16.72
CA MET A 408 -23.21 -21.70 16.49
C MET A 408 -24.33 -22.18 17.42
N GLU A 409 -24.28 -21.83 18.71
CA GLU A 409 -25.31 -22.21 19.69
C GLU A 409 -26.66 -21.59 19.37
N ARG A 410 -26.68 -20.29 19.02
CA ARG A 410 -27.91 -19.56 18.71
C ARG A 410 -28.57 -20.06 17.43
N TYR A 411 -27.79 -20.26 16.36
CA TYR A 411 -28.32 -20.71 15.08
C TYR A 411 -28.24 -22.22 14.87
N ARG A 412 -27.93 -23.02 15.91
CA ARG A 412 -27.71 -24.47 15.81
C ARG A 412 -28.80 -25.22 15.06
N LYS A 413 -30.07 -24.86 15.31
CA LYS A 413 -31.24 -25.49 14.68
C LYS A 413 -31.50 -25.01 13.24
N ARG A 414 -30.96 -23.85 12.86
CA ARG A 414 -31.16 -23.20 11.54
C ARG A 414 -29.97 -23.43 10.60
N LEU A 415 -28.80 -23.79 11.13
CA LEU A 415 -27.61 -24.09 10.35
C LEU A 415 -27.68 -25.51 9.78
N LYS A 416 -27.38 -25.63 8.48
CA LYS A 416 -27.22 -26.94 7.82
C LYS A 416 -26.04 -27.73 8.38
N ALA A 417 -26.08 -29.06 8.24
CA ALA A 417 -25.06 -29.97 8.77
C ALA A 417 -23.63 -29.65 8.26
N LYS A 418 -23.47 -29.31 6.98
CA LYS A 418 -22.18 -28.91 6.39
C LYS A 418 -21.60 -27.65 7.05
N ASN A 419 -22.43 -26.62 7.25
CA ASN A 419 -22.02 -25.37 7.91
C ASN A 419 -21.64 -25.63 9.38
N LEU A 420 -22.39 -26.48 10.08
CA LEU A 420 -22.06 -26.90 11.45
C LEU A 420 -20.72 -27.66 11.52
N MET A 421 -20.43 -28.53 10.54
CA MET A 421 -19.16 -29.24 10.46
C MET A 421 -17.98 -28.27 10.32
N TYR A 422 -18.03 -27.35 9.36
CA TYR A 422 -16.95 -26.37 9.16
C TYR A 422 -16.81 -25.40 10.34
N ILE A 423 -17.91 -24.93 10.94
CA ILE A 423 -17.84 -24.10 12.15
C ILE A 423 -17.16 -24.84 13.30
N LYS A 424 -17.49 -26.13 13.50
CA LYS A 424 -16.81 -26.97 14.51
C LYS A 424 -15.33 -27.17 14.21
N GLN A 425 -14.96 -27.33 12.94
CA GLN A 425 -13.55 -27.39 12.54
C GLN A 425 -12.83 -26.08 12.87
N ILE A 426 -13.42 -24.93 12.56
CA ILE A 426 -12.84 -23.62 12.91
C ILE A 426 -12.71 -23.46 14.42
N LEU A 427 -13.72 -23.82 15.21
CA LEU A 427 -13.64 -23.80 16.67
C LEU A 427 -12.49 -24.67 17.20
N TYR A 428 -12.33 -25.88 16.66
CA TYR A 428 -11.21 -26.77 17.00
C TYR A 428 -9.85 -26.15 16.64
N LEU A 429 -9.71 -25.55 15.45
CA LEU A 429 -8.47 -24.85 15.06
C LEU A 429 -8.12 -23.73 16.05
N LEU A 430 -9.10 -22.92 16.46
CA LEU A 430 -8.92 -21.86 17.44
C LEU A 430 -8.48 -22.40 18.81
N GLU A 431 -9.07 -23.51 19.25
CA GLU A 431 -8.68 -24.20 20.47
C GLU A 431 -7.22 -24.66 20.42
N GLN A 432 -6.80 -25.30 19.33
CA GLN A 432 -5.43 -25.76 19.15
C GLN A 432 -4.43 -24.60 19.09
N PHE A 433 -4.78 -23.49 18.43
CA PHE A 433 -3.94 -22.30 18.40
C PHE A 433 -3.75 -21.66 19.78
N VAL A 434 -4.80 -21.59 20.60
CA VAL A 434 -4.70 -21.10 21.98
C VAL A 434 -3.90 -22.06 22.85
N ALA A 435 -4.07 -23.38 22.67
CA ALA A 435 -3.26 -24.39 23.35
C ALA A 435 -1.77 -24.28 23.01
N MET A 436 -1.44 -23.97 21.75
CA MET A 436 -0.06 -23.70 21.31
C MET A 436 0.55 -22.46 21.97
N LEU A 437 -0.26 -21.49 22.40
CA LEU A 437 0.19 -20.34 23.20
C LEU A 437 0.31 -20.68 24.70
N GLY A 438 -0.07 -21.89 25.12
CA GLY A 438 -0.06 -22.33 26.52
C GLY A 438 -1.33 -21.94 27.29
N GLY A 439 -2.43 -21.68 26.59
CA GLY A 439 -3.70 -21.25 27.17
C GLY A 439 -4.88 -22.19 26.93
N ASN A 440 -6.05 -21.78 27.40
CA ASN A 440 -7.35 -22.40 27.18
C ASN A 440 -8.38 -21.32 26.78
N VAL A 441 -9.20 -21.62 25.77
CA VAL A 441 -10.25 -20.72 25.27
C VAL A 441 -11.32 -20.37 26.30
N ASN A 442 -11.53 -21.21 27.31
CA ASN A 442 -12.59 -21.05 28.31
C ASN A 442 -12.24 -20.09 29.46
N GLN A 443 -11.01 -19.60 29.51
CA GLN A 443 -10.52 -18.72 30.57
C GLN A 443 -10.19 -17.33 30.00
N ASN A 444 -10.18 -16.30 30.85
CA ASN A 444 -9.86 -14.95 30.40
C ASN A 444 -8.40 -14.87 29.92
N PRO A 445 -8.12 -14.52 28.65
CA PRO A 445 -6.76 -14.53 28.10
C PRO A 445 -5.80 -13.58 28.84
N SER A 446 -6.31 -12.52 29.47
CA SER A 446 -5.50 -11.57 30.23
C SER A 446 -5.08 -12.10 31.61
N CYS A 447 -5.71 -13.16 32.12
CA CYS A 447 -5.44 -13.74 33.44
C CYS A 447 -4.65 -15.05 33.38
N GLN A 448 -4.51 -15.63 32.19
CA GLN A 448 -3.82 -16.90 31.99
C GLN A 448 -2.31 -16.67 31.83
N ALA A 449 -1.54 -16.94 32.89
CA ALA A 449 -0.09 -16.84 32.86
C ALA A 449 0.53 -17.94 32.00
N VAL A 450 1.50 -17.56 31.17
CA VAL A 450 2.24 -18.48 30.30
C VAL A 450 3.59 -18.79 30.94
N PHE A 451 3.80 -20.04 31.33
CA PHE A 451 5.00 -20.47 32.07
C PHE A 451 6.29 -20.48 31.23
N GLN A 452 6.19 -20.65 29.91
CA GLN A 452 7.33 -20.65 28.98
C GLN A 452 7.28 -19.39 28.12
N THR A 453 8.04 -18.37 28.52
CA THR A 453 8.19 -17.14 27.73
C THR A 453 9.32 -17.29 26.72
N GLY A 454 9.15 -16.68 25.55
CA GLY A 454 10.15 -16.72 24.48
C GLY A 454 9.53 -16.77 23.09
N THR A 455 10.40 -16.67 22.09
CA THR A 455 10.04 -16.74 20.68
C THR A 455 10.56 -18.05 20.09
N VAL A 456 9.66 -18.84 19.50
CA VAL A 456 9.98 -20.12 18.86
C VAL A 456 9.56 -20.07 17.40
N LEU A 457 10.45 -20.47 16.50
CA LEU A 457 10.16 -20.57 15.06
C LEU A 457 9.93 -22.02 14.68
N LYS A 458 8.94 -22.24 13.82
CA LYS A 458 8.56 -23.56 13.30
C LYS A 458 8.36 -23.48 11.79
N SER A 459 8.66 -24.59 11.11
CA SER A 459 8.14 -24.78 9.76
C SER A 459 6.60 -24.89 9.81
N ILE A 460 5.95 -24.68 8.67
CA ILE A 460 4.49 -24.81 8.59
C ILE A 460 4.11 -26.24 9.00
N ASN A 461 4.75 -27.25 8.43
CA ASN A 461 4.46 -28.64 8.71
C ASN A 461 4.66 -28.98 10.20
N ASP A 462 5.78 -28.56 10.81
CA ASP A 462 6.03 -28.81 12.24
C ASP A 462 4.97 -28.15 13.13
N PHE A 463 4.51 -26.96 12.74
CA PHE A 463 3.43 -26.27 13.43
C PHE A 463 2.10 -27.04 13.30
N LEU A 464 1.75 -27.51 12.09
CA LEU A 464 0.52 -28.29 11.86
C LEU A 464 0.52 -29.61 12.65
N PHE A 465 1.64 -30.35 12.64
CA PHE A 465 1.79 -31.60 13.40
C PHE A 465 1.72 -31.37 14.91
N GLN A 466 2.43 -30.37 15.43
CA GLN A 466 2.42 -30.12 16.87
C GLN A 466 1.07 -29.61 17.38
N SER A 467 0.35 -28.85 16.57
CA SER A 467 -0.99 -28.37 16.90
C SER A 467 -2.09 -29.41 16.64
N GLN A 468 -1.76 -30.60 16.13
CA GLN A 468 -2.71 -31.69 15.83
C GLN A 468 -3.80 -31.31 14.82
N ILE A 469 -3.50 -30.41 13.89
CA ILE A 469 -4.44 -29.94 12.85
C ILE A 469 -4.07 -30.46 11.45
N ASP A 470 -3.06 -31.32 11.35
CA ASP A 470 -2.59 -31.95 10.11
C ASP A 470 -3.69 -32.73 9.37
N ASN A 471 -4.67 -33.27 10.10
CA ASN A 471 -5.81 -33.99 9.54
C ASN A 471 -6.92 -33.07 9.00
N ILE A 472 -6.81 -31.75 9.17
CA ILE A 472 -7.79 -30.77 8.68
C ILE A 472 -7.28 -30.16 7.38
N ASN A 473 -8.08 -30.27 6.32
CA ASN A 473 -7.77 -29.63 5.06
C ASN A 473 -8.00 -28.11 5.14
N LEU A 474 -6.94 -27.36 5.44
CA LEU A 474 -6.97 -25.90 5.57
C LEU A 474 -7.42 -25.19 4.28
N PHE A 475 -7.15 -25.74 3.10
CA PHE A 475 -7.65 -25.18 1.83
C PHE A 475 -9.18 -25.23 1.76
N LYS A 476 -9.81 -26.32 2.21
CA LYS A 476 -11.28 -26.43 2.27
C LYS A 476 -11.87 -25.47 3.31
N VAL A 477 -11.22 -25.30 4.46
CA VAL A 477 -11.64 -24.35 5.51
C VAL A 477 -11.54 -22.90 5.01
N GLN A 478 -10.40 -22.52 4.41
CA GLN A 478 -10.22 -21.20 3.81
C GLN A 478 -11.32 -20.91 2.78
N ARG A 479 -11.55 -21.86 1.88
CA ARG A 479 -12.57 -21.75 0.84
C ARG A 479 -13.99 -21.61 1.41
N TYR A 480 -14.28 -22.33 2.48
CA TYR A 480 -15.54 -22.20 3.20
C TYR A 480 -15.70 -20.79 3.79
N CYS A 481 -14.67 -20.25 4.45
CA CYS A 481 -14.70 -18.90 5.00
C CYS A 481 -14.97 -17.85 3.92
N GLU A 482 -14.28 -17.95 2.78
CA GLU A 482 -14.42 -17.04 1.63
C GLU A 482 -15.82 -17.07 1.02
N LYS A 483 -16.35 -18.27 0.69
CA LYS A 483 -17.67 -18.40 0.05
C LYS A 483 -18.81 -18.09 1.02
N SER A 484 -18.70 -18.54 2.27
CA SER A 484 -19.78 -18.41 3.25
C SER A 484 -19.85 -17.02 3.90
N LEU A 485 -18.74 -16.26 3.83
CA LEU A 485 -18.54 -14.96 4.48
C LEU A 485 -18.81 -15.02 5.99
N ILE A 486 -18.43 -16.13 6.63
CA ILE A 486 -18.69 -16.39 8.06
C ILE A 486 -18.12 -15.29 8.97
N SER A 487 -16.93 -14.76 8.70
CA SER A 487 -16.36 -13.66 9.47
C SER A 487 -17.22 -12.39 9.47
N ARG A 488 -17.92 -12.11 8.36
CA ARG A 488 -18.87 -10.99 8.25
C ARG A 488 -20.18 -11.28 8.96
N LYS A 489 -20.74 -12.48 8.80
CA LYS A 489 -21.97 -12.89 9.50
C LYS A 489 -21.78 -12.91 11.00
N LEU A 490 -20.62 -13.38 11.45
CA LEU A 490 -20.24 -13.36 12.85
C LEU A 490 -20.09 -11.93 13.38
N PHE A 491 -19.48 -11.04 12.60
CA PHE A 491 -19.39 -9.63 12.98
C PHE A 491 -20.76 -8.98 13.14
N GLY A 492 -21.67 -9.15 12.15
CA GLY A 492 -23.04 -8.65 12.23
C GLY A 492 -23.84 -9.26 13.40
N PHE A 493 -23.58 -10.53 13.73
CA PHE A 493 -24.14 -11.17 14.93
C PHE A 493 -23.65 -10.50 16.22
N VAL A 494 -22.35 -10.23 16.34
CA VAL A 494 -21.77 -9.56 17.52
C VAL A 494 -22.28 -8.12 17.64
N GLU A 495 -22.47 -7.39 16.55
CA GLU A 495 -23.02 -6.04 16.61
C GLU A 495 -24.47 -6.03 17.15
N ARG A 496 -25.27 -7.03 16.81
CA ARG A 496 -26.68 -7.11 17.25
C ARG A 496 -26.86 -7.70 18.64
N TYR A 497 -26.06 -8.69 19.02
CA TYR A 497 -26.26 -9.45 20.25
C TYR A 497 -25.09 -9.36 21.25
N GLY A 498 -23.97 -8.78 20.84
CA GLY A 498 -22.81 -8.57 21.68
C GLY A 498 -23.02 -7.37 22.60
N GLY A 499 -23.34 -7.64 23.87
CA GLY A 499 -23.08 -6.67 24.94
C GLY A 499 -21.58 -6.32 25.02
N PRO A 500 -21.18 -5.26 25.75
CA PRO A 500 -19.79 -4.82 25.82
C PRO A 500 -18.86 -5.97 26.19
N ALA A 501 -17.98 -6.32 25.25
CA ALA A 501 -17.22 -7.56 25.23
C ALA A 501 -16.13 -7.58 26.31
N THR A 502 -16.45 -8.09 27.50
CA THR A 502 -15.46 -8.72 28.43
C THR A 502 -16.04 -9.70 29.46
N ALA A 503 -17.32 -10.07 29.40
CA ALA A 503 -17.89 -10.99 30.38
C ALA A 503 -17.73 -12.44 29.94
N VAL A 504 -16.59 -13.06 30.30
CA VAL A 504 -16.53 -14.51 30.53
C VAL A 504 -17.63 -14.83 31.55
N LYS A 505 -18.59 -15.70 31.19
CA LYS A 505 -19.71 -16.07 32.06
C LYS A 505 -19.17 -16.66 33.37
N THR A 506 -19.25 -15.89 34.47
CA THR A 506 -19.08 -16.41 35.83
C THR A 506 -20.42 -16.89 36.38
N ASN A 507 -20.38 -17.93 37.22
CA ASN A 507 -21.54 -18.64 37.78
C ASN A 507 -22.61 -17.72 38.40
N LYS A 508 -23.88 -18.11 38.20
CA LYS A 508 -25.12 -17.38 38.48
C LYS A 508 -25.45 -17.09 39.96
N GLU A 509 -24.56 -17.35 40.91
CA GLU A 509 -24.87 -17.17 42.34
C GLU A 509 -24.28 -15.88 42.96
N ASN A 510 -23.25 -15.26 42.37
CA ASN A 510 -22.63 -14.06 42.94
C ASN A 510 -23.21 -12.70 42.46
N GLN A 511 -24.15 -12.69 41.50
CA GLN A 511 -24.76 -11.45 41.00
C GLN A 511 -25.78 -10.81 41.95
N LYS A 512 -26.33 -11.56 42.92
CA LYS A 512 -27.36 -11.04 43.84
C LYS A 512 -26.79 -10.24 45.02
N LEU A 513 -25.49 -10.39 45.35
CA LEU A 513 -24.87 -9.68 46.48
C LEU A 513 -24.31 -8.30 46.08
N ALA A 514 -23.81 -8.14 44.85
CA ALA A 514 -23.21 -6.89 44.40
C ALA A 514 -24.23 -5.73 44.24
N GLY A 515 -25.47 -6.05 43.82
CA GLY A 515 -26.54 -5.06 43.67
C GLY A 515 -27.02 -4.49 45.02
N LEU A 516 -27.06 -5.33 46.07
CA LEU A 516 -27.49 -4.92 47.40
C LEU A 516 -26.40 -4.09 48.11
N GLN A 517 -25.13 -4.43 47.88
CA GLN A 517 -23.99 -3.72 48.46
C GLN A 517 -23.81 -2.31 47.87
N ASN A 518 -24.02 -2.15 46.56
CA ASN A 518 -24.01 -0.84 45.91
C ASN A 518 -25.21 0.02 46.31
N PHE A 519 -26.39 -0.58 46.54
CA PHE A 519 -27.57 0.16 47.01
C PHE A 519 -27.42 0.67 48.46
N LEU A 520 -26.78 -0.11 49.34
CA LEU A 520 -26.49 0.30 50.72
C LEU A 520 -25.43 1.41 50.80
N LEU A 521 -24.48 1.45 49.86
CA LEU A 521 -23.47 2.53 49.75
C LEU A 521 -24.08 3.86 49.31
N THR A 522 -25.09 3.83 48.42
CA THR A 522 -25.78 5.05 47.95
C THR A 522 -26.61 5.71 49.05
N LEU A 523 -27.09 4.95 50.04
CA LEU A 523 -27.88 5.46 51.16
C LEU A 523 -27.03 6.10 52.28
N GLN A 524 -25.71 5.90 52.28
CA GLN A 524 -24.80 6.43 53.30
C GLN A 524 -24.14 7.77 52.92
N GLN A 525 -24.37 8.33 51.73
CA GLN A 525 -23.78 9.59 51.26
C GLN A 525 -24.79 10.73 51.09
N GLY A 526 -25.74 10.82 52.01
CA GLY A 526 -26.69 11.94 52.09
C GLY A 526 -26.51 12.73 53.38
N SER A 527 -25.40 13.44 53.57
CA SER A 527 -25.32 14.66 54.41
C SER A 527 -23.89 15.24 54.45
N ASP A 528 -23.84 16.57 54.28
CA ASP A 528 -22.81 17.52 54.74
C ASP A 528 -21.54 17.84 53.91
N LYS A 529 -21.61 19.05 53.32
CA LYS A 529 -20.65 20.19 53.31
C LYS A 529 -19.40 20.21 52.40
N GLU A 530 -19.45 21.18 51.48
CA GLU A 530 -18.45 22.20 51.05
C GLU A 530 -16.95 21.86 50.94
N GLY A 531 -16.39 22.06 49.74
CA GLY A 531 -15.00 22.53 49.57
C GLY A 531 -14.14 21.92 48.45
N THR A 532 -13.78 22.75 47.47
CA THR A 532 -12.63 22.66 46.52
C THR A 532 -12.63 21.60 45.39
N LEU A 533 -12.71 22.12 44.14
CA LEU A 533 -12.44 21.39 42.90
C LEU A 533 -10.95 21.03 42.77
N GLN A 534 -10.64 19.73 42.77
CA GLN A 534 -9.44 19.18 42.16
C GLN A 534 -9.85 18.08 41.17
N SER A 535 -9.41 18.22 39.91
CA SER A 535 -9.61 17.25 38.84
C SER A 535 -8.88 15.92 39.15
N PRO A 536 -9.51 14.74 38.93
CA PRO A 536 -8.83 13.47 39.13
C PRO A 536 -7.72 13.23 38.09
N PRO A 537 -6.65 12.49 38.46
CA PRO A 537 -5.48 12.28 37.61
C PRO A 537 -5.82 11.46 36.37
N MET A 538 -5.38 11.96 35.21
CA MET A 538 -5.48 11.30 33.90
C MET A 538 -4.72 9.97 33.93
N VAL A 539 -5.45 8.86 34.04
CA VAL A 539 -4.93 7.54 33.69
C VAL A 539 -4.82 7.47 32.18
N ALA A 540 -3.60 7.17 31.70
CA ALA A 540 -3.23 7.09 30.30
C ALA A 540 -4.21 6.22 29.50
N GLY A 541 -5.01 6.87 28.66
CA GLY A 541 -5.88 6.22 27.69
C GLY A 541 -5.03 5.49 26.65
N ASN A 542 -5.07 4.16 26.67
CA ASN A 542 -4.82 3.37 25.49
C ASN A 542 -5.96 3.68 24.50
N ASP A 543 -5.63 4.35 23.39
CA ASP A 543 -6.47 4.44 22.20
C ASP A 543 -6.73 3.02 21.67
N GLN A 544 -7.68 2.29 22.25
CA GLN A 544 -8.23 1.09 21.64
C GLN A 544 -9.18 1.53 20.53
N LEU A 545 -8.60 1.73 19.34
CA LEU A 545 -9.35 1.71 18.08
C LEU A 545 -10.34 0.54 18.11
N ARG A 546 -11.64 0.81 17.99
CA ARG A 546 -12.71 -0.20 17.93
C ARG A 546 -12.31 -1.30 16.96
N THR A 547 -12.10 -2.51 17.49
CA THR A 547 -11.33 -3.57 16.87
C THR A 547 -12.06 -4.23 15.69
N ALA A 548 -11.28 -4.60 14.68
CA ALA A 548 -11.64 -5.53 13.61
C ALA A 548 -12.40 -6.77 14.11
N SER A 549 -13.22 -7.40 13.26
CA SER A 549 -13.69 -8.77 13.50
C SER A 549 -12.47 -9.69 13.70
N PRO A 550 -12.29 -10.31 14.88
CA PRO A 550 -11.14 -11.17 15.15
C PRO A 550 -11.02 -12.33 14.16
N LEU A 551 -12.16 -12.88 13.70
CA LEU A 551 -12.18 -13.99 12.76
C LEU A 551 -11.62 -13.61 11.38
N MET A 552 -11.76 -12.36 10.92
CA MET A 552 -11.15 -11.92 9.63
C MET A 552 -9.62 -11.94 9.68
N GLN A 553 -9.02 -11.54 10.80
CA GLN A 553 -7.56 -11.59 10.96
C GLN A 553 -7.07 -13.05 10.97
N ILE A 554 -7.86 -13.94 11.58
CA ILE A 554 -7.58 -15.36 11.63
C ILE A 554 -7.74 -16.01 10.26
N GLU A 555 -8.73 -15.61 9.45
CA GLU A 555 -8.85 -16.04 8.04
C GLU A 555 -7.58 -15.69 7.25
N GLY A 556 -7.01 -14.50 7.46
CA GLY A 556 -5.72 -14.11 6.89
C GLY A 556 -4.57 -15.03 7.33
N PHE A 557 -4.50 -15.40 8.61
CA PHE A 557 -3.52 -16.35 9.12
C PHE A 557 -3.72 -17.77 8.57
N LEU A 558 -4.96 -18.24 8.45
CA LEU A 558 -5.28 -19.54 7.83
C LEU A 558 -4.88 -19.57 6.36
N SER A 559 -5.14 -18.50 5.61
CA SER A 559 -4.66 -18.36 4.22
C SER A 559 -3.13 -18.29 4.14
N ALA A 560 -2.45 -17.79 5.16
CA ALA A 560 -0.99 -17.76 5.18
C ALA A 560 -0.40 -19.16 5.39
N LEU A 561 -1.06 -20.01 6.19
CA LEU A 561 -0.67 -21.41 6.41
C LEU A 561 -0.85 -22.33 5.20
N THR A 562 -1.54 -21.89 4.13
CA THR A 562 -1.69 -22.67 2.89
C THR A 562 -0.53 -22.46 1.90
N ASN A 563 0.44 -21.59 2.23
CA ASN A 563 1.69 -21.45 1.46
C ASN A 563 2.57 -22.70 1.59
N ALA A 564 3.51 -22.88 0.66
CA ALA A 564 4.44 -24.00 0.73
C ALA A 564 5.37 -23.90 1.94
N ASN A 565 5.71 -25.06 2.53
CA ASN A 565 6.50 -25.13 3.77
C ASN A 565 7.88 -24.46 3.67
N GLN A 566 8.46 -24.40 2.48
CA GLN A 566 9.76 -23.77 2.24
C GLN A 566 9.70 -22.23 2.23
N ASP A 567 8.53 -21.65 1.98
CA ASP A 567 8.37 -20.22 1.68
C ASP A 567 7.99 -19.39 2.89
N GLY A 568 7.64 -20.02 4.01
CA GLY A 568 7.24 -19.32 5.23
C GLY A 568 7.54 -20.06 6.51
N ARG A 569 7.38 -19.35 7.63
CA ARG A 569 7.59 -19.86 8.99
C ARG A 569 6.51 -19.35 9.92
N VAL A 570 6.19 -20.17 10.92
CA VAL A 570 5.28 -19.79 12.01
C VAL A 570 6.12 -19.43 13.22
N ILE A 571 5.99 -18.19 13.66
CA ILE A 571 6.60 -17.62 14.87
C ILE A 571 5.57 -17.70 15.99
N LEU A 572 5.96 -18.35 17.08
CA LEU A 572 5.20 -18.39 18.32
C LEU A 572 5.87 -17.46 19.31
N ASN A 573 5.17 -16.39 19.67
CA ASN A 573 5.64 -15.42 20.65
C ASN A 573 4.83 -15.56 21.94
N ARG A 574 5.47 -16.05 23.00
CA ARG A 574 4.84 -16.25 24.31
C ARG A 574 5.34 -15.20 25.30
N GLN A 575 4.44 -14.37 25.80
CA GLN A 575 4.81 -13.22 26.64
C GLN A 575 3.83 -13.04 27.81
N GLY A 576 4.24 -13.41 29.03
CA GLY A 576 3.50 -13.12 30.26
C GLY A 576 2.14 -13.81 30.37
N THR A 577 1.17 -13.38 29.56
CA THR A 577 -0.19 -13.93 29.48
C THR A 577 -0.53 -14.38 28.06
N VAL A 578 -1.57 -15.22 27.94
CA VAL A 578 -2.07 -15.69 26.63
C VAL A 578 -2.53 -14.50 25.77
N GLY A 579 -3.16 -13.49 26.38
CA GLY A 579 -3.65 -12.31 25.68
C GLY A 579 -2.56 -11.45 25.01
N LEU A 580 -1.34 -11.45 25.58
CA LEU A 580 -0.17 -10.76 25.06
C LEU A 580 0.70 -11.64 24.15
N SER A 581 0.41 -12.93 24.08
CA SER A 581 1.09 -13.89 23.21
C SER A 581 0.49 -13.83 21.80
N SER A 582 1.29 -14.17 20.78
CA SER A 582 0.85 -14.12 19.38
C SER A 582 1.42 -15.26 18.52
N LEU A 583 0.69 -15.59 17.46
CA LEU A 583 1.13 -16.45 16.36
C LEU A 583 1.29 -15.57 15.13
N LYS A 584 2.46 -15.62 14.51
CA LYS A 584 2.77 -14.83 13.31
C LYS A 584 3.30 -15.73 12.21
N PHE A 585 2.69 -15.67 11.04
CA PHE A 585 3.26 -16.24 9.83
C PHE A 585 4.19 -15.20 9.20
N LEU A 586 5.44 -15.60 8.95
CA LEU A 586 6.45 -14.81 8.27
C LEU A 586 6.71 -15.39 6.88
N LEU A 587 6.43 -14.62 5.84
CA LEU A 587 6.83 -14.97 4.48
C LEU A 587 8.34 -14.75 4.29
N LEU A 588 9.06 -15.80 3.88
CA LEU A 588 10.49 -15.76 3.57
C LEU A 588 10.75 -15.49 2.08
N ASN A 589 9.89 -16.03 1.20
CA ASN A 589 10.04 -15.94 -0.25
C ASN A 589 9.01 -14.99 -0.90
N PRO A 590 9.31 -13.69 -1.06
CA PRO A 590 8.40 -12.74 -1.71
C PRO A 590 8.27 -12.95 -3.22
N ALA A 591 9.20 -13.65 -3.85
CA ALA A 591 9.26 -13.79 -5.31
C ALA A 591 8.05 -14.53 -5.89
N ILE A 592 7.47 -15.47 -5.14
CA ILE A 592 6.33 -16.28 -5.59
C ILE A 592 5.11 -15.42 -5.93
N HIS A 593 4.80 -14.45 -5.06
CA HIS A 593 3.66 -13.56 -5.29
C HIS A 593 3.94 -12.53 -6.39
N PHE A 594 5.22 -12.17 -6.59
CA PHE A 594 5.62 -11.23 -7.64
C PHE A 594 5.77 -11.89 -9.02
N ALA A 595 6.10 -13.19 -9.07
CA ALA A 595 6.29 -13.95 -10.30
C ALA A 595 5.07 -13.85 -11.22
N LYS A 596 3.88 -14.04 -10.67
CA LYS A 596 2.61 -13.92 -11.41
C LYS A 596 2.41 -12.53 -12.04
N VAL A 597 2.83 -11.47 -11.34
CA VAL A 597 2.74 -10.10 -11.88
C VAL A 597 3.68 -9.93 -13.07
N VAL A 598 4.91 -10.43 -12.98
CA VAL A 598 5.91 -10.31 -14.05
C VAL A 598 5.60 -11.21 -15.25
N GLU A 599 5.01 -12.38 -15.01
CA GLU A 599 4.59 -13.32 -16.05
C GLU A 599 3.38 -12.78 -16.85
N GLU A 600 2.36 -12.24 -16.18
CA GLU A 600 1.17 -11.72 -16.86
C GLU A 600 1.43 -10.41 -17.62
N CYS A 601 2.31 -9.55 -17.11
CA CYS A 601 2.54 -8.23 -17.71
C CYS A 601 3.43 -8.30 -18.95
N ARG A 602 3.14 -7.42 -19.93
CA ARG A 602 4.04 -7.15 -21.06
C ARG A 602 5.39 -6.65 -20.57
N ALA A 603 5.39 -5.60 -19.75
CA ALA A 603 6.59 -4.98 -19.20
C ALA A 603 6.35 -4.55 -17.76
N VAL A 604 7.39 -4.65 -16.93
CA VAL A 604 7.35 -4.22 -15.52
C VAL A 604 8.53 -3.29 -15.28
N ILE A 605 8.24 -2.05 -14.91
CA ILE A 605 9.26 -1.03 -14.60
C ILE A 605 9.29 -0.82 -13.10
N ILE A 606 10.46 -0.98 -12.50
CA ILE A 606 10.71 -0.90 -11.08
C ILE A 606 11.65 0.30 -10.86
N ALA A 607 11.07 1.43 -10.46
CA ALA A 607 11.77 2.70 -10.33
C ALA A 607 11.96 3.11 -8.86
N GLY A 608 13.12 3.68 -8.53
CA GLY A 608 13.39 4.17 -7.19
C GLY A 608 14.53 5.18 -7.12
N GLY A 609 14.50 6.03 -6.09
CA GLY A 609 15.54 7.04 -5.85
C GLY A 609 16.85 6.50 -5.28
N THR A 610 16.76 5.36 -4.59
CA THR A 610 17.87 4.78 -3.81
C THR A 610 17.84 3.25 -3.93
N MET A 611 17.90 2.75 -5.17
CA MET A 611 17.84 1.31 -5.44
C MET A 611 19.15 0.57 -5.12
N GLN A 612 20.26 1.29 -4.93
CA GLN A 612 21.56 0.67 -4.65
C GLN A 612 21.66 0.13 -3.22
N PRO A 613 22.22 -1.09 -3.04
CA PRO A 613 22.67 -2.03 -4.08
C PRO A 613 21.52 -2.82 -4.73
N VAL A 614 21.49 -2.85 -6.08
CA VAL A 614 20.43 -3.49 -6.89
C VAL A 614 20.54 -5.02 -6.92
N ALA A 615 21.74 -5.58 -6.75
CA ALA A 615 22.00 -7.02 -6.89
C ALA A 615 21.06 -7.89 -6.04
N ASP A 616 20.91 -7.57 -4.75
CA ASP A 616 19.99 -8.30 -3.85
C ASP A 616 18.55 -8.28 -4.35
N PHE A 617 18.13 -7.13 -4.89
CA PHE A 617 16.78 -6.97 -5.37
C PHE A 617 16.54 -7.84 -6.60
N ARG A 618 17.49 -7.84 -7.54
CA ARG A 618 17.44 -8.70 -8.73
C ARG A 618 17.43 -10.17 -8.36
N GLU A 619 18.34 -10.59 -7.48
CA GLU A 619 18.48 -12.00 -7.11
C GLU A 619 17.27 -12.49 -6.30
N GLN A 620 16.90 -11.80 -5.22
CA GLN A 620 15.84 -12.26 -4.32
C GLN A 620 14.43 -12.15 -4.89
N LEU A 621 14.18 -11.19 -5.81
CA LEU A 621 12.85 -10.97 -6.36
C LEU A 621 12.70 -11.49 -7.79
N LEU A 622 13.63 -11.15 -8.69
CA LEU A 622 13.47 -11.48 -10.12
C LEU A 622 14.02 -12.87 -10.45
N SER A 623 15.22 -13.20 -9.99
CA SER A 623 15.81 -14.52 -10.25
C SER A 623 15.02 -15.63 -9.54
N CYS A 624 14.62 -15.42 -8.28
CA CYS A 624 13.73 -16.35 -7.57
C CYS A 624 12.33 -16.45 -8.19
N ALA A 625 11.86 -15.42 -8.90
CA ALA A 625 10.60 -15.46 -9.64
C ALA A 625 10.72 -16.17 -11.00
N GLY A 626 11.90 -16.66 -11.37
CA GLY A 626 12.14 -17.33 -12.65
C GLY A 626 12.23 -16.38 -13.85
N VAL A 627 12.50 -15.09 -13.62
CA VAL A 627 12.65 -14.12 -14.71
C VAL A 627 13.95 -14.36 -15.46
N ASP A 628 13.86 -14.55 -16.77
CA ASP A 628 15.03 -14.66 -17.65
C ASP A 628 15.93 -13.42 -17.51
N PRO A 629 17.24 -13.58 -17.20
CA PRO A 629 18.19 -12.48 -17.16
C PRO A 629 18.20 -11.61 -18.43
N ALA A 630 17.91 -12.17 -19.61
CA ALA A 630 17.83 -11.42 -20.87
C ALA A 630 16.64 -10.45 -20.93
N ARG A 631 15.57 -10.72 -20.14
CA ARG A 631 14.42 -9.82 -20.00
C ARG A 631 14.70 -8.68 -19.02
N VAL A 632 15.73 -8.80 -18.18
CA VAL A 632 16.08 -7.79 -17.17
C VAL A 632 16.95 -6.69 -17.76
N MET A 633 16.57 -5.44 -17.55
CA MET A 633 17.33 -4.26 -17.95
C MET A 633 17.59 -3.38 -16.74
N GLU A 634 18.84 -3.04 -16.47
CA GLU A 634 19.22 -2.11 -15.40
C GLU A 634 19.62 -0.76 -16.00
N PHE A 635 19.08 0.32 -15.44
CA PHE A 635 19.43 1.69 -15.81
C PHE A 635 19.61 2.52 -14.54
N SER A 636 20.71 3.25 -14.46
CA SER A 636 20.97 4.21 -13.38
C SER A 636 21.42 5.53 -14.00
N CYS A 637 20.79 6.63 -13.60
CA CYS A 637 21.24 7.96 -13.99
C CYS A 637 22.01 8.65 -12.86
N GLY A 638 22.93 9.53 -13.24
CA GLY A 638 23.62 10.41 -12.31
C GLY A 638 22.67 11.47 -11.71
N HIS A 639 23.25 12.49 -11.08
CA HIS A 639 22.48 13.58 -10.48
C HIS A 639 22.58 14.86 -11.32
N VAL A 640 21.54 15.71 -11.29
CA VAL A 640 21.53 17.04 -11.94
C VAL A 640 22.39 18.09 -11.21
N ILE A 641 22.93 17.75 -10.04
CA ILE A 641 23.58 18.73 -9.16
C ILE A 641 25.00 18.95 -9.66
N PRO A 642 25.49 20.21 -9.70
CA PRO A 642 26.88 20.46 -9.99
C PRO A 642 27.80 19.77 -8.97
N PRO A 643 28.94 19.20 -9.40
CA PRO A 643 29.92 18.57 -8.52
C PRO A 643 30.33 19.38 -7.30
N GLU A 644 30.41 20.70 -7.44
CA GLU A 644 30.80 21.67 -6.42
C GLU A 644 29.77 21.84 -5.30
N ASN A 645 28.51 21.47 -5.53
CA ASN A 645 27.43 21.68 -4.58
C ASN A 645 27.21 20.48 -3.64
N ILE A 646 28.00 19.41 -3.77
CA ILE A 646 27.95 18.28 -2.85
C ILE A 646 29.34 17.97 -2.29
N LEU A 647 29.42 17.88 -0.96
CA LEU A 647 30.64 17.51 -0.25
C LEU A 647 30.40 16.29 0.65
N PRO A 648 30.57 15.05 0.14
CA PRO A 648 30.53 13.86 0.94
C PRO A 648 31.91 13.56 1.55
N ILE A 649 31.97 13.40 2.86
CA ILE A 649 33.20 13.11 3.60
C ILE A 649 32.97 11.87 4.48
N ILE A 650 33.88 10.90 4.36
CA ILE A 650 34.02 9.81 5.34
C ILE A 650 35.05 10.26 6.37
N LEU A 651 34.62 10.40 7.62
CA LEU A 651 35.50 10.78 8.73
C LEU A 651 35.93 9.54 9.52
N CYS A 652 37.23 9.29 9.58
CA CYS A 652 37.77 8.11 10.27
C CYS A 652 38.14 8.36 11.73
N SER A 653 38.53 9.58 12.11
CA SER A 653 38.92 9.94 13.47
C SER A 653 38.39 11.31 13.88
N GLY A 654 38.00 11.47 15.14
CA GLY A 654 37.45 12.71 15.68
C GLY A 654 38.52 13.76 16.08
N PRO A 655 38.10 14.91 16.65
CA PRO A 655 38.97 16.00 17.09
C PRO A 655 40.09 15.61 18.07
N SER A 656 39.88 14.60 18.92
CA SER A 656 40.89 14.07 19.86
C SER A 656 41.78 12.97 19.25
N ASN A 657 41.67 12.76 17.94
CA ASN A 657 42.32 11.69 17.19
C ASN A 657 41.83 10.28 17.58
N GLN A 658 40.70 10.20 18.29
CA GLN A 658 40.01 8.93 18.57
C GLN A 658 39.44 8.36 17.27
N GLN A 659 39.74 7.10 16.97
CA GLN A 659 39.18 6.41 15.80
C GLN A 659 37.67 6.23 15.96
N LEU A 660 36.92 6.60 14.92
CA LEU A 660 35.47 6.53 14.89
C LEU A 660 35.02 5.14 14.46
N GLU A 661 34.74 4.29 15.43
CA GLU A 661 34.12 2.98 15.23
C GLU A 661 32.90 2.82 16.14
N PHE A 662 31.71 2.72 15.54
CA PHE A 662 30.44 2.62 16.26
C PHE A 662 29.90 1.18 16.21
N THR A 663 30.69 0.21 16.68
CA THR A 663 30.22 -1.17 16.87
C THR A 663 29.43 -1.27 18.17
N TYR A 664 28.70 -2.37 18.37
CA TYR A 664 28.00 -2.63 19.64
C TYR A 664 28.96 -2.58 20.86
N GLN A 665 30.23 -2.95 20.67
CA GLN A 665 31.22 -3.00 21.76
C GLN A 665 31.77 -1.61 22.12
N THR A 666 31.89 -0.72 21.14
CA THR A 666 32.61 0.55 21.29
C THR A 666 31.69 1.76 21.39
N ARG A 667 30.50 1.72 20.78
CA ARG A 667 29.62 2.90 20.67
C ARG A 667 29.10 3.41 22.03
N ASP A 668 28.97 2.51 23.01
CA ASP A 668 28.44 2.81 24.34
C ASP A 668 29.53 3.37 25.29
N LEU A 669 30.78 3.45 24.83
CA LEU A 669 31.87 4.05 25.60
C LEU A 669 31.67 5.57 25.73
N PRO A 670 31.79 6.16 26.94
CA PRO A 670 31.63 7.59 27.14
C PRO A 670 32.53 8.45 26.23
N GLN A 671 33.76 7.98 25.97
CA GLN A 671 34.71 8.64 25.08
C GLN A 671 34.17 8.79 23.66
N MET A 672 33.46 7.78 23.13
CA MET A 672 32.87 7.81 21.79
C MET A 672 31.67 8.77 21.72
N MET A 673 30.85 8.81 22.78
CA MET A 673 29.75 9.76 22.89
C MET A 673 30.26 11.20 22.98
N ASP A 674 31.29 11.45 23.80
CA ASP A 674 31.94 12.75 23.92
C ASP A 674 32.55 13.18 22.59
N GLU A 675 33.22 12.26 21.88
CA GLU A 675 33.84 12.55 20.60
C GLU A 675 32.82 12.96 19.53
N THR A 676 31.68 12.26 19.49
CA THR A 676 30.55 12.63 18.61
C THR A 676 30.02 14.02 18.96
N GLY A 677 29.88 14.33 20.25
CA GLY A 677 29.46 15.66 20.71
C GLY A 677 30.45 16.77 20.36
N ARG A 678 31.76 16.50 20.44
CA ARG A 678 32.83 17.43 20.03
C ARG A 678 32.80 17.68 18.53
N ILE A 679 32.59 16.65 17.70
CA ILE A 679 32.41 16.79 16.26
C ILE A 679 31.24 17.74 15.98
N LEU A 680 30.06 17.46 16.55
CA LEU A 680 28.87 18.30 16.35
C LEU A 680 29.08 19.74 16.82
N CYS A 681 29.74 19.98 17.96
CA CYS A 681 30.02 21.33 18.45
C CYS A 681 30.82 22.14 17.44
N ASN A 682 31.86 21.53 16.85
CA ASN A 682 32.69 22.20 15.85
C ASN A 682 31.90 22.43 14.55
N LEU A 683 31.16 21.44 14.07
CA LEU A 683 30.37 21.55 12.84
C LEU A 683 29.25 22.58 12.94
N CYS A 684 28.55 22.63 14.07
CA CYS A 684 27.48 23.60 14.32
C CYS A 684 27.97 25.05 14.31
N ASN A 685 29.28 25.29 14.50
CA ASN A 685 29.87 26.62 14.38
C ASN A 685 30.05 27.09 12.93
N VAL A 686 30.23 26.17 11.98
CA VAL A 686 30.56 26.51 10.58
C VAL A 686 29.42 26.27 9.61
N VAL A 687 28.58 25.26 9.85
CA VAL A 687 27.47 24.92 8.95
C VAL A 687 26.31 25.91 9.16
N PRO A 688 25.84 26.62 8.12
CA PRO A 688 24.66 27.47 8.21
C PRO A 688 23.35 26.66 8.21
N GLY A 689 22.26 27.23 8.73
CA GLY A 689 20.94 26.64 8.63
C GLY A 689 20.78 25.33 9.42
N GLY A 690 20.18 24.32 8.78
CA GLY A 690 19.83 23.04 9.37
C GLY A 690 20.96 22.00 9.30
N VAL A 691 21.26 21.40 10.45
CA VAL A 691 22.07 20.17 10.56
C VAL A 691 21.15 19.02 10.95
N VAL A 692 21.23 17.90 10.24
CA VAL A 692 20.46 16.69 10.54
C VAL A 692 21.43 15.57 10.90
N CYS A 693 21.34 15.06 12.12
CA CYS A 693 22.21 14.03 12.65
C CYS A 693 21.44 12.73 12.87
N PHE A 694 21.76 11.72 12.07
CA PHE A 694 21.13 10.40 12.12
C PHE A 694 21.90 9.45 13.02
N PHE A 695 21.20 8.86 13.99
CA PHE A 695 21.69 7.78 14.85
C PHE A 695 21.15 6.42 14.39
N PRO A 696 21.85 5.32 14.68
CA PRO A 696 21.47 3.98 14.24
C PRO A 696 20.22 3.43 14.95
N SER A 697 19.85 3.93 16.14
CA SER A 697 18.65 3.51 16.86
C SER A 697 18.17 4.56 17.85
N TYR A 698 16.87 4.55 18.18
CA TYR A 698 16.28 5.41 19.23
C TYR A 698 16.89 5.17 20.61
N GLU A 699 17.27 3.92 20.91
CA GLU A 699 17.88 3.60 22.20
C GLU A 699 19.27 4.25 22.32
N TYR A 700 20.07 4.19 21.25
CA TYR A 700 21.39 4.80 21.25
C TYR A 700 21.31 6.33 21.26
N GLU A 701 20.41 6.93 20.48
CA GLU A 701 20.17 8.38 20.49
C GLU A 701 19.82 8.87 21.91
N LYS A 702 18.92 8.17 22.61
CA LYS A 702 18.52 8.51 23.98
C LYS A 702 19.70 8.43 24.95
N GLN A 703 20.54 7.41 24.85
CA GLN A 703 21.73 7.25 25.70
C GLN A 703 22.74 8.37 25.46
N VAL A 704 23.02 8.69 24.19
CA VAL A 704 23.91 9.78 23.80
C VAL A 704 23.37 11.13 24.31
N TYR A 705 22.06 11.38 24.14
CA TYR A 705 21.42 12.60 24.61
C TYR A 705 21.53 12.77 26.13
N ALA A 706 21.21 11.73 26.90
CA ALA A 706 21.31 11.75 28.36
C ALA A 706 22.76 11.97 28.84
N HIS A 707 23.74 11.38 28.14
CA HIS A 707 25.16 11.59 28.42
C HIS A 707 25.59 13.04 28.13
N TRP A 708 25.15 13.61 27.01
CA TRP A 708 25.44 15.01 26.66
C TRP A 708 24.76 16.03 27.58
N GLU A 709 23.59 15.68 28.13
CA GLU A 709 22.91 16.47 29.15
C GLU A 709 23.75 16.50 30.43
N LYS A 710 24.18 15.33 30.90
CA LYS A 710 24.99 15.17 32.12
C LYS A 710 26.36 15.88 32.02
N THR A 711 26.98 15.87 30.85
CA THR A 711 28.31 16.47 30.62
C THR A 711 28.25 17.96 30.25
N GLY A 712 27.06 18.54 30.06
CA GLY A 712 26.89 19.93 29.63
C GLY A 712 27.20 20.20 28.15
N LEU A 713 27.43 19.14 27.36
CA LEU A 713 27.65 19.26 25.90
C LEU A 713 26.40 19.78 25.18
N LEU A 714 25.19 19.41 25.64
CA LEU A 714 23.95 19.93 25.07
C LEU A 714 23.86 21.45 25.19
N THR A 715 24.25 22.03 26.32
CA THR A 715 24.25 23.48 26.53
C THR A 715 25.20 24.19 25.58
N ARG A 716 26.37 23.59 25.31
CA ARG A 716 27.35 24.11 24.34
C ARG A 716 26.81 24.06 22.91
N LEU A 717 26.14 22.98 22.52
CA LEU A 717 25.48 22.86 21.22
C LEU A 717 24.33 23.89 21.07
N ALA A 718 23.51 24.01 22.11
CA ALA A 718 22.35 24.91 22.17
C ALA A 718 22.73 26.39 22.01
N THR A 719 23.99 26.76 22.32
CA THR A 719 24.51 28.13 22.11
C THR A 719 24.49 28.55 20.63
N LYS A 720 24.65 27.59 19.71
CA LYS A 720 24.75 27.85 18.27
C LYS A 720 23.56 27.32 17.47
N LYS A 721 22.99 26.18 17.86
CA LYS A 721 21.88 25.54 17.15
C LYS A 721 20.79 25.14 18.13
N LYS A 722 19.53 25.44 17.81
CA LYS A 722 18.40 24.90 18.59
C LYS A 722 18.30 23.40 18.34
N ILE A 723 18.27 22.59 19.40
CA ILE A 723 18.23 21.14 19.30
C ILE A 723 16.77 20.68 19.22
N PHE A 724 16.48 19.83 18.25
CA PHE A 724 15.20 19.13 18.08
C PHE A 724 15.46 17.63 18.08
N GLN A 725 14.53 16.87 18.65
CA GLN A 725 14.56 15.41 18.63
C GLN A 725 13.40 14.88 17.81
N GLU A 726 13.63 13.75 17.16
CA GLU A 726 12.58 13.03 16.46
C GLU A 726 11.49 12.53 17.43
N PRO A 727 10.21 12.81 17.16
CA PRO A 727 9.13 12.36 18.04
C PRO A 727 8.83 10.87 17.84
N LYS A 728 8.49 10.18 18.94
CA LYS A 728 8.07 8.78 18.90
C LYS A 728 6.70 8.58 18.25
N LYS A 729 5.79 9.55 18.31
CA LYS A 729 4.43 9.45 17.76
C LYS A 729 4.36 10.09 16.38
N ALA A 730 3.64 9.44 15.45
CA ALA A 730 3.58 9.88 14.04
C ALA A 730 2.83 11.22 13.88
N ASN A 731 1.83 11.48 14.71
CA ASN A 731 1.07 12.73 14.69
C ASN A 731 1.87 13.97 15.15
N GLN A 732 3.02 13.79 15.79
CA GLN A 732 3.88 14.88 16.25
C GLN A 732 4.98 15.26 15.24
N VAL A 733 5.22 14.40 14.24
CA VAL A 733 6.28 14.57 13.24
C VAL A 733 6.15 15.89 12.49
N GLU A 734 4.94 16.18 11.99
CA GLU A 734 4.67 17.41 11.23
C GLU A 734 4.87 18.67 12.08
N GLN A 735 4.44 18.65 13.34
CA GLN A 735 4.61 19.77 14.25
C GLN A 735 6.10 20.09 14.48
N VAL A 736 6.91 19.07 14.78
CA VAL A 736 8.36 19.24 15.01
C VAL A 736 9.06 19.78 13.76
N LEU A 737 8.70 19.29 12.57
CA LEU A 737 9.25 19.80 11.31
C LEU A 737 8.90 21.26 11.04
N VAL A 738 7.65 21.65 11.31
CA VAL A 738 7.21 23.04 11.14
C VAL A 738 7.98 23.95 12.10
N GLU A 739 8.17 23.53 13.35
CA GLU A 739 8.95 24.30 14.34
C GLU A 739 10.44 24.37 13.96
N TYR A 740 11.02 23.28 13.46
CA TYR A 740 12.38 23.21 12.95
C TYR A 740 12.59 24.19 11.79
N ALA A 741 11.72 24.16 10.79
CA ALA A 741 11.78 25.04 9.63
C ALA A 741 11.58 26.51 10.00
N LYS A 742 10.65 26.81 10.93
CA LYS A 742 10.45 28.18 11.45
C LYS A 742 11.69 28.69 12.18
N CYS A 743 12.35 27.84 12.98
CA CYS A 743 13.57 28.20 13.69
C CYS A 743 14.68 28.61 12.71
N ILE A 744 14.92 27.80 11.67
CA ILE A 744 15.96 28.08 10.68
C ILE A 744 15.69 29.40 9.94
N LYS A 745 14.44 29.63 9.53
CA LYS A 745 14.04 30.88 8.85
C LYS A 745 14.21 32.13 9.72
N ARG A 746 13.98 32.03 11.03
CA ARG A 746 14.21 33.16 11.95
C ARG A 746 15.71 33.45 12.10
N CYS A 747 16.51 32.41 12.28
CA CYS A 747 17.96 32.54 12.42
C CYS A 747 18.63 33.13 11.17
N SER A 748 18.11 32.86 9.96
CA SER A 748 18.66 33.43 8.72
C SER A 748 18.35 34.91 8.52
N GLN A 749 17.30 35.44 9.18
CA GLN A 749 16.87 36.84 9.02
C GLN A 749 17.44 37.77 10.09
N GLU A 750 17.62 37.30 11.33
CA GLU A 750 17.92 38.17 12.48
C GLU A 750 19.42 38.30 12.83
N GLY A 751 20.32 37.63 12.10
CA GLY A 751 21.78 37.80 12.29
C GLY A 751 22.30 37.52 13.72
N GLY A 752 21.56 36.73 14.50
CA GLY A 752 21.82 36.49 15.92
C GLY A 752 22.92 35.46 16.21
N GLN A 753 23.15 35.20 17.50
CA GLN A 753 24.18 34.24 17.97
C GLN A 753 23.90 32.79 17.54
N MET A 754 22.63 32.45 17.26
CA MET A 754 22.20 31.15 16.76
C MET A 754 22.20 31.11 15.23
N THR A 755 22.90 30.13 14.65
CA THR A 755 23.09 29.99 13.20
C THR A 755 22.09 29.03 12.56
N GLY A 756 21.10 28.54 13.31
CA GLY A 756 20.05 27.63 12.82
C GLY A 756 19.65 26.55 13.83
N ALA A 757 19.35 25.35 13.35
CA ALA A 757 18.85 24.24 14.17
C ALA A 757 19.57 22.91 13.90
N LEU A 758 19.66 22.06 14.93
CA LEU A 758 20.19 20.71 14.90
C LEU A 758 19.02 19.74 15.15
N LEU A 759 18.78 18.83 14.22
CA LEU A 759 17.78 17.78 14.35
C LEU A 759 18.48 16.44 14.61
N LEU A 760 18.21 15.85 15.77
CA LEU A 760 18.61 14.47 16.09
C LEU A 760 17.51 13.53 15.59
N SER A 761 17.86 12.63 14.69
CA SER A 761 16.93 11.68 14.05
C SER A 761 17.51 10.28 14.06
N VAL A 762 16.68 9.30 13.74
CA VAL A 762 17.07 7.89 13.70
C VAL A 762 16.95 7.36 12.27
N VAL A 763 17.94 6.58 11.85
CA VAL A 763 17.89 5.89 10.54
C VAL A 763 16.76 4.87 10.54
N GLY A 764 15.93 4.89 9.49
CA GLY A 764 14.71 4.08 9.43
C GLY A 764 13.59 4.58 10.36
N GLY A 765 13.82 5.69 11.06
CA GLY A 765 12.80 6.42 11.81
C GLY A 765 11.83 7.17 10.90
N LYS A 766 10.79 7.72 11.51
CA LYS A 766 9.71 8.46 10.81
C LYS A 766 10.23 9.68 10.09
N MET A 767 11.25 10.34 10.64
CA MET A 767 11.87 11.54 10.03
C MET A 767 12.81 11.20 8.86
N SER A 768 13.29 9.96 8.82
CA SER A 768 14.14 9.43 7.75
C SER A 768 13.35 8.81 6.60
N GLU A 769 12.02 8.77 6.69
CA GLU A 769 11.11 8.22 5.70
C GLU A 769 10.11 9.28 5.23
N GLY A 770 9.98 9.50 3.92
CA GLY A 770 8.97 10.40 3.35
C GLY A 770 9.16 11.92 3.54
N ILE A 771 10.19 12.37 4.27
CA ILE A 771 10.47 13.80 4.50
C ILE A 771 11.62 14.32 3.65
N ASN A 772 11.54 15.60 3.29
CA ASN A 772 12.49 16.29 2.42
C ASN A 772 13.16 17.45 3.16
N PHE A 773 14.48 17.42 3.26
CA PHE A 773 15.28 18.52 3.83
C PHE A 773 15.81 19.39 2.69
N SER A 774 14.94 20.18 2.07
CA SER A 774 15.32 21.08 0.98
C SER A 774 16.02 22.33 1.50
N ASP A 775 16.98 22.83 0.72
CA ASP A 775 17.63 24.11 0.96
C ASP A 775 18.24 24.20 2.38
N ASP A 776 17.90 25.26 3.13
CA ASP A 776 18.47 25.54 4.44
C ASP A 776 18.02 24.55 5.51
N LEU A 777 17.07 23.65 5.21
CA LEU A 777 16.62 22.62 6.16
C LEU A 777 17.65 21.50 6.35
N GLY A 778 18.64 21.35 5.47
CA GLY A 778 19.55 20.19 5.49
C GLY A 778 20.93 20.44 4.90
N ARG A 779 21.60 21.54 5.26
CA ARG A 779 22.93 21.91 4.73
C ARG A 779 24.05 20.96 5.13
N CYS A 780 23.89 20.25 6.24
CA CYS A 780 24.77 19.15 6.61
C CYS A 780 23.95 17.97 7.13
N VAL A 781 24.13 16.81 6.49
CA VAL A 781 23.60 15.53 6.97
C VAL A 781 24.74 14.70 7.53
N ILE A 782 24.60 14.30 8.79
CA ILE A 782 25.61 13.56 9.55
C ILE A 782 25.04 12.17 9.83
N MET A 783 25.79 11.14 9.49
CA MET A 783 25.47 9.73 9.76
C MET A 783 26.39 9.21 10.86
N VAL A 784 25.87 8.99 12.06
CA VAL A 784 26.63 8.47 13.20
C VAL A 784 26.67 6.95 13.12
N GLY A 785 27.86 6.40 12.86
CA GLY A 785 28.02 4.95 12.76
C GLY A 785 27.29 4.32 11.57
N MET A 786 27.12 3.00 11.64
CA MET A 786 26.45 2.21 10.60
C MET A 786 25.18 1.54 11.17
N PRO A 787 23.99 1.75 10.57
CA PRO A 787 22.70 1.26 11.06
C PRO A 787 22.48 -0.23 10.72
N TYR A 788 23.33 -1.11 11.24
CA TYR A 788 23.18 -2.55 11.04
C TYR A 788 21.91 -3.07 11.74
N PRO A 789 21.12 -3.95 11.08
CA PRO A 789 19.96 -4.57 11.70
C PRO A 789 20.37 -5.49 12.84
N ASN A 790 19.44 -5.79 13.76
CA ASN A 790 19.71 -6.71 14.85
C ASN A 790 19.82 -8.16 14.34
N ILE A 791 21.07 -8.64 14.20
CA ILE A 791 21.40 -10.01 13.77
C ILE A 791 20.88 -11.08 14.75
N LYS A 792 20.59 -10.71 16.01
CA LYS A 792 20.01 -11.63 17.00
C LYS A 792 18.49 -11.73 16.90
N SER A 793 17.85 -10.97 16.00
CA SER A 793 16.40 -11.09 15.81
C SER A 793 16.08 -12.44 15.15
N PRO A 794 15.14 -13.21 15.70
CA PRO A 794 14.87 -14.56 15.22
C PRO A 794 14.34 -14.57 13.78
N GLU A 795 13.57 -13.55 13.40
CA GLU A 795 13.06 -13.37 12.03
C GLU A 795 14.22 -13.23 11.01
N LEU A 796 15.21 -12.40 11.34
CA LEU A 796 16.34 -12.18 10.45
C LEU A 796 17.27 -13.39 10.41
N GLN A 797 17.51 -14.07 11.53
CA GLN A 797 18.32 -15.29 11.56
C GLN A 797 17.73 -16.40 10.67
N GLU A 798 16.42 -16.57 10.71
CA GLU A 798 15.75 -17.53 9.85
C GLU A 798 15.78 -17.11 8.38
N LYS A 799 15.59 -15.82 8.08
CA LYS A 799 15.75 -15.29 6.72
C LYS A 799 17.18 -15.49 6.19
N MET A 800 18.19 -15.26 7.03
CA MET A 800 19.60 -15.53 6.68
C MET A 800 19.82 -17.01 6.39
N THR A 801 19.32 -17.89 7.26
CA THR A 801 19.45 -19.36 7.11
C THR A 801 18.77 -19.84 5.84
N TRP A 802 17.59 -19.30 5.52
CA TRP A 802 16.87 -19.60 4.29
C TRP A 802 17.63 -19.13 3.05
N LEU A 803 18.12 -17.88 3.04
CA LEU A 803 18.89 -17.36 1.91
C LEU A 803 20.17 -18.17 1.66
N ASP A 804 20.90 -18.52 2.70
CA ASP A 804 22.14 -19.29 2.58
C ASP A 804 21.91 -20.73 2.07
N ARG A 805 20.69 -21.26 2.20
CA ARG A 805 20.29 -22.58 1.67
C ARG A 805 19.78 -22.51 0.24
N THR A 806 19.01 -21.47 -0.10
CA THR A 806 18.28 -21.37 -1.37
C THR A 806 19.07 -20.65 -2.46
N MET A 807 19.95 -19.71 -2.08
CA MET A 807 20.66 -18.84 -3.02
C MET A 807 22.11 -19.30 -3.24
N PRO A 808 22.63 -19.17 -4.47
CA PRO A 808 24.03 -19.46 -4.75
C PRO A 808 24.94 -18.45 -4.04
N ARG A 809 26.15 -18.89 -3.68
CA ARG A 809 27.16 -17.98 -3.11
C ARG A 809 27.75 -17.10 -4.21
N ALA A 810 27.48 -15.80 -4.15
CA ALA A 810 28.11 -14.82 -5.02
C ALA A 810 29.54 -14.50 -4.53
N ALA A 811 30.55 -14.67 -5.37
CA ALA A 811 31.95 -14.31 -5.09
C ALA A 811 32.50 -14.85 -3.75
N GLY A 812 32.08 -16.06 -3.35
CA GLY A 812 32.51 -16.70 -2.10
C GLY A 812 31.92 -16.12 -0.81
N GLN A 813 31.08 -15.09 -0.88
CA GLN A 813 30.38 -14.54 0.28
C GLN A 813 29.03 -15.25 0.48
N ALA A 814 28.66 -15.43 1.74
CA ALA A 814 27.33 -15.93 2.09
C ALA A 814 26.25 -14.88 1.74
N PRO A 815 25.15 -15.26 1.06
CA PRO A 815 24.03 -14.37 0.79
C PRO A 815 23.53 -13.60 2.02
N SER A 816 23.52 -14.24 3.19
CA SER A 816 23.16 -13.63 4.46
C SER A 816 24.03 -12.42 4.83
N ARG A 817 25.34 -12.51 4.64
CA ARG A 817 26.27 -11.41 4.91
C ARG A 817 26.03 -10.23 3.97
N VAL A 818 25.83 -10.53 2.69
CA VAL A 818 25.54 -9.52 1.66
C VAL A 818 24.24 -8.80 2.00
N LEU A 819 23.18 -9.52 2.38
CA LEU A 819 21.92 -8.94 2.85
C LEU A 819 22.12 -7.95 4.00
N ILE A 820 22.85 -8.34 5.06
CA ILE A 820 23.05 -7.49 6.25
C ILE A 820 23.72 -6.16 5.86
N GLU A 821 24.79 -6.25 5.06
CA GLU A 821 25.50 -5.07 4.59
C GLU A 821 24.62 -4.20 3.69
N ASN A 822 23.77 -4.82 2.87
CA ASN A 822 22.89 -4.11 1.94
C ASN A 822 21.70 -3.45 2.64
N LEU A 823 21.12 -4.07 3.66
CA LEU A 823 20.11 -3.46 4.52
C LEU A 823 20.66 -2.19 5.20
N CYS A 824 21.89 -2.28 5.73
CA CYS A 824 22.58 -1.15 6.33
C CYS A 824 22.80 -0.01 5.32
N MET A 825 23.36 -0.31 4.15
CA MET A 825 23.66 0.71 3.14
C MET A 825 22.41 1.27 2.47
N LYS A 826 21.34 0.49 2.28
CA LYS A 826 20.03 1.00 1.80
C LYS A 826 19.49 2.06 2.77
N ALA A 827 19.54 1.80 4.07
CA ALA A 827 19.06 2.74 5.08
C ALA A 827 19.90 4.04 5.13
N VAL A 828 21.24 3.92 4.97
CA VAL A 828 22.15 5.08 4.85
C VAL A 828 21.82 5.88 3.59
N ASN A 829 21.75 5.22 2.43
CA ASN A 829 21.50 5.85 1.14
C ASN A 829 20.15 6.58 1.09
N GLN A 830 19.11 5.99 1.69
CA GLN A 830 17.79 6.62 1.86
C GLN A 830 17.85 7.88 2.72
N SER A 831 18.69 7.90 3.75
CA SER A 831 18.80 9.05 4.66
C SER A 831 19.58 10.20 4.02
N ILE A 832 20.72 9.90 3.39
CA ILE A 832 21.59 10.92 2.77
C ILE A 832 21.02 11.49 1.47
N GLY A 833 20.25 10.69 0.72
CA GLY A 833 19.59 11.12 -0.53
C GLY A 833 18.50 12.18 -0.33
N ARG A 834 18.19 12.56 0.92
CA ARG A 834 17.14 13.54 1.24
C ARG A 834 17.58 14.98 1.25
N ALA A 835 18.90 15.22 1.33
CA ALA A 835 19.50 16.53 1.54
C ALA A 835 19.47 17.44 0.30
N ILE A 836 19.32 16.86 -0.89
CA ILE A 836 19.45 17.59 -2.17
C ILE A 836 18.17 17.40 -2.98
N ARG A 837 17.63 18.51 -3.52
CA ARG A 837 16.33 18.48 -4.22
C ARG A 837 16.28 19.09 -5.60
N HIS A 838 17.15 20.04 -5.91
CA HIS A 838 17.19 20.63 -7.23
C HIS A 838 18.62 20.99 -7.62
N GLN A 839 18.81 21.29 -8.91
CA GLN A 839 20.13 21.61 -9.47
C GLN A 839 20.88 22.74 -8.73
N LYS A 840 20.16 23.71 -8.16
CA LYS A 840 20.75 24.84 -7.42
C LYS A 840 20.97 24.58 -5.92
N ASP A 841 20.62 23.39 -5.43
CA ASP A 841 20.75 23.07 -4.01
C ASP A 841 22.20 22.67 -3.71
N PHE A 842 22.59 22.71 -2.45
CA PHE A 842 23.89 22.23 -1.99
C PHE A 842 23.82 21.66 -0.57
N ALA A 843 24.60 20.62 -0.32
CA ALA A 843 24.68 20.00 1.00
C ALA A 843 26.03 19.29 1.21
N SER A 844 26.46 19.25 2.47
CA SER A 844 27.53 18.39 2.93
C SER A 844 26.97 17.11 3.55
N ILE A 845 27.64 15.99 3.33
CA ILE A 845 27.28 14.69 3.91
C ILE A 845 28.50 14.18 4.68
N LEU A 846 28.34 13.92 5.97
CA LEU A 846 29.42 13.43 6.81
C LEU A 846 29.09 12.03 7.34
N LEU A 847 29.89 11.05 6.93
CA LEU A 847 29.77 9.66 7.37
C LEU A 847 30.79 9.41 8.51
N LEU A 848 30.29 9.28 9.73
CA LEU A 848 31.10 9.10 10.94
C LEU A 848 31.31 7.62 11.24
N ASP A 849 32.16 6.95 10.47
CA ASP A 849 32.67 5.62 10.80
C ASP A 849 33.81 5.28 9.83
N HIS A 850 34.96 4.83 10.32
CA HIS A 850 36.06 4.46 9.43
C HIS A 850 35.71 3.26 8.51
N ARG A 851 34.71 2.45 8.88
CA ARG A 851 34.27 1.28 8.10
C ARG A 851 33.61 1.64 6.78
N TYR A 852 33.14 2.89 6.60
CA TYR A 852 32.67 3.37 5.29
C TYR A 852 33.78 3.43 4.23
N ALA A 853 35.06 3.56 4.65
CA ALA A 853 36.20 3.58 3.73
C ALA A 853 36.57 2.18 3.19
N ARG A 854 35.99 1.10 3.73
CA ARG A 854 36.22 -0.27 3.22
C ARG A 854 35.67 -0.39 1.80
N PRO A 855 36.41 -0.96 0.83
CA PRO A 855 35.96 -1.02 -0.57
C PRO A 855 34.57 -1.65 -0.77
N ALA A 856 34.25 -2.71 -0.02
CA ALA A 856 32.94 -3.37 -0.08
C ALA A 856 31.78 -2.46 0.35
N THR A 857 31.99 -1.59 1.33
CA THR A 857 30.99 -0.62 1.81
C THR A 857 30.94 0.61 0.91
N PHE A 858 32.12 1.14 0.56
CA PHE A 858 32.28 2.32 -0.28
C PHE A 858 31.60 2.15 -1.65
N ASN A 859 31.73 0.96 -2.25
CA ASN A 859 31.14 0.67 -3.55
C ASN A 859 29.60 0.58 -3.53
N LYS A 860 28.98 0.45 -2.35
CA LYS A 860 27.52 0.42 -2.16
C LYS A 860 26.89 1.81 -2.02
N LEU A 861 27.70 2.88 -1.98
CA LEU A 861 27.21 4.25 -2.09
C LEU A 861 26.69 4.51 -3.51
N PRO A 862 25.65 5.36 -3.69
CA PRO A 862 25.18 5.76 -5.00
C PRO A 862 26.30 6.39 -5.80
N GLN A 863 26.37 6.10 -7.10
CA GLN A 863 27.49 6.49 -7.96
C GLN A 863 27.80 8.00 -7.86
N TRP A 864 26.77 8.84 -7.92
CA TRP A 864 26.91 10.31 -7.89
C TRP A 864 27.46 10.85 -6.55
N ILE A 865 27.27 10.14 -5.43
CA ILE A 865 27.89 10.47 -4.13
C ILE A 865 29.31 9.90 -4.08
N ARG A 866 29.46 8.64 -4.49
CA ARG A 866 30.72 7.88 -4.43
C ARG A 866 31.85 8.58 -5.19
N GLU A 867 31.58 9.09 -6.39
CA GLU A 867 32.55 9.80 -7.24
C GLU A 867 33.13 11.07 -6.59
N ARG A 868 32.42 11.66 -5.62
CA ARG A 868 32.82 12.89 -4.91
C ARG A 868 33.25 12.65 -3.47
N THR A 869 33.10 11.43 -2.97
CA THR A 869 33.33 11.12 -1.56
C THR A 869 34.81 11.19 -1.24
N GLN A 870 35.16 12.01 -0.24
CA GLN A 870 36.52 12.15 0.25
C GLN A 870 36.71 11.37 1.55
N VAL A 871 37.70 10.48 1.61
CA VAL A 871 38.08 9.82 2.86
C VAL A 871 39.06 10.70 3.61
N LYS A 872 38.70 11.12 4.82
CA LYS A 872 39.53 11.99 5.67
C LYS A 872 39.93 11.22 6.94
N PRO A 873 41.23 10.88 7.09
CA PRO A 873 41.69 10.11 8.24
C PRO A 873 41.62 10.91 9.55
N ALA A 874 41.73 12.24 9.50
CA ALA A 874 41.75 13.12 10.66
C ALA A 874 40.74 14.28 10.55
N PHE A 875 40.13 14.65 11.68
CA PHE A 875 39.10 15.68 11.78
C PHE A 875 39.52 17.04 11.23
N GLY A 876 40.74 17.51 11.50
CA GLY A 876 41.20 18.83 11.04
C GLY A 876 41.11 19.01 9.53
N SER A 877 41.44 17.96 8.76
CA SER A 877 41.36 17.99 7.30
C SER A 877 39.92 17.99 6.77
N ALA A 878 39.00 17.28 7.44
CA ALA A 878 37.58 17.29 7.12
C ALA A 878 36.94 18.65 7.46
N PHE A 879 37.28 19.20 8.62
CA PHE A 879 36.77 20.48 9.10
C PHE A 879 37.22 21.66 8.22
N ALA A 880 38.49 21.64 7.77
CA ALA A 880 39.00 22.64 6.84
C ALA A 880 38.24 22.63 5.51
N GLU A 881 37.87 21.46 5.00
CA GLU A 881 37.11 21.33 3.76
C GLU A 881 35.65 21.74 3.91
N LEU A 882 35.01 21.39 5.04
CA LEU A 882 33.63 21.81 5.34
C LEU A 882 33.48 23.32 5.58
N ARG A 883 34.57 23.99 5.95
CA ARG A 883 34.60 25.44 6.19
C ARG A 883 34.77 26.24 4.90
N LYS A 884 35.42 25.67 3.90
CA LYS A 884 35.51 26.27 2.56
C LYS A 884 34.14 26.19 1.89
#